data_AF-A0A925QTV7-F1
#
_entry.id   AF-A0A925QTV7-F1
#
_cell.length_a   1.000
_cell.length_b   1.000
_cell.length_c   1.000
_cell.angle_alpha   90.00
_cell.angle_beta   90.00
_cell.angle_gamma   90.00
#
_symmetry.space_group_name_H-M   'P 1'
#
loop_
_entity.id
_entity.type
_entity.pdbx_description
1 polymer ?
#
loop_
_entity_poly.entity_id
_entity_poly.type
_entity_poly.pdbx_seq_one_letter_code
_entity_poly.pdbx_strand_id
1 'polypeptide(L)'
;MENMRALLNRLSKNVGTLTHMVRTENKAGDTSLNVHLEGLVIKIMNIVYGFNFTTANETIFNNAAVDAYDRSNRVIAQITSTFTTTKITDTLSKALKNGYQDSYDRLIIVFLSEKGSLSDPTRTKIKKLTNGEISFDPTNDLIDLNDIYSKLAHEQDAKKILDVLAIMEQYLYYTPVDKAVGFYAVSICFHDEEIENAYLITNFLLQKSINVYTESAKLYDLVKKREHGYSDYLLFYQDPKQSIPINFCLPVLSTGFVIRQIQSGDAWSPLLQTAIEFEDPIYAISFNRYIKDIEKVNRPQFKASQFVTRDTFDDKIQELITSSQVANFQEYVTNEDVIEHIRNKNPNFQLEEQFDEEGYTLLNFCLKEHTTVTLKYLLLNRTANIPVCAAHFHSKFKDQYRKNLSILMHKEAERVRKKTELVQANFQTSSIIFIHDLFSDKIEQTFHPRRLLEPSEYVSPIFRQNTKLQMISDILNWIAYNATSFVGIIHGAGGVGKTTASEIVHDTIVSAFDSSSSGRKYVLFIEAKSYIDAFSTRSNLDLSKYDLYTIFRNCHPQGNELREADFYLNYAIGNLIIIFDGVDEIVSTLPYFNLTDFLVNLEKVRQKLGRGKILINCRDAYISTLKDYYDLEELRKIQFFELLPFNEDLATSFFRMYFADDAKVHDCIRLAKEFHPENGDKKEFKFPPFILQVIVQIVDSDFRYTEIDLEFKSSILLNTDYSDLLIFKVCKREYFKKEQHGFQLNVDDQVKFLCALAIEEKGEGKDDQFLYLLRRVGITDRIAEVADSLRDHPFLSPQLDGQYSFRFEFMNINFKAIAIFNLLISKNQFAITERLLTVIGTECHYNTPLSAALTHKAIHCDIKFEDCLLQSKEFFDSILKFNPQNDYFLSSLKKKCICNLFIVIVNSKPSYITNNEVIDALFTDGNKLVKNFYLYDIPADASFRMEFSNLIFTSSEIDNFAHFFSCPFNKETLFDDTCRISNVTNEKINLKQITATDQNFDKNIQGDNSIFRTLSRKAGSEIDMNLLFKAYFKPFFKNRTFENDFPASYINLPPHVPFKVQSITKCLQDNDIIDSFNNGLIHLNSRYVTKLHKFIDEGLIFKELNKTMQAVRKISEHAVVS
;
A
#
# COMPACT_ATOMS: atom_id res chain seq x y z
N MET A 1 21.36 -12.57 28.32
CA MET A 1 20.55 -13.16 29.41
C MET A 1 19.76 -14.30 28.80
N GLU A 2 20.13 -15.54 29.11
CA GLU A 2 19.52 -16.73 28.53
C GLU A 2 18.15 -17.03 29.16
N ASN A 3 17.21 -17.52 28.36
CA ASN A 3 15.88 -17.92 28.83
C ASN A 3 15.97 -19.28 29.54
N MET A 4 15.81 -19.30 30.87
CA MET A 4 15.86 -20.52 31.70
C MET A 4 14.91 -21.62 31.20
N ARG A 5 13.72 -21.26 30.70
CA ARG A 5 12.76 -22.23 30.15
C ARG A 5 13.30 -22.90 28.88
N ALA A 6 14.03 -22.16 28.05
CA ALA A 6 14.64 -22.70 26.84
C ALA A 6 15.79 -23.67 27.17
N LEU A 7 16.62 -23.34 28.16
CA LEU A 7 17.69 -24.23 28.65
C LEU A 7 17.12 -25.55 29.20
N LEU A 8 16.05 -25.48 29.99
CA LEU A 8 15.40 -26.67 30.54
C LEU A 8 14.70 -27.50 29.45
N ASN A 9 14.09 -26.87 28.45
CA ASN A 9 13.50 -27.60 27.31
C ASN A 9 14.58 -28.34 26.51
N ARG A 10 15.73 -27.70 26.27
CA ARG A 10 16.88 -28.29 25.57
C ARG A 10 17.48 -29.46 26.37
N LEU A 11 17.66 -29.28 27.68
CA LEU A 11 18.13 -30.34 28.58
C LEU A 11 17.19 -31.54 28.58
N SER A 12 15.88 -31.30 28.67
CA SER A 12 14.85 -32.34 28.59
C SER A 12 14.90 -33.11 27.26
N LYS A 13 15.04 -32.41 26.12
CA LYS A 13 15.19 -33.02 24.79
C LYS A 13 16.44 -33.91 24.69
N ASN A 14 17.57 -33.45 25.22
CA ASN A 14 18.83 -34.18 25.19
C ASN A 14 18.78 -35.42 26.09
N VAL A 15 18.25 -35.29 27.31
CA VAL A 15 18.01 -36.41 28.24
C VAL A 15 17.10 -37.45 27.59
N GLY A 16 15.99 -37.02 26.99
CA GLY A 16 15.07 -37.91 26.28
C GLY A 16 15.72 -38.64 25.11
N THR A 17 16.51 -37.93 24.30
CA THR A 17 17.20 -38.50 23.13
C THR A 17 18.24 -39.55 23.55
N LEU A 18 19.10 -39.22 24.52
CA LEU A 18 20.15 -40.12 25.02
C LEU A 18 19.54 -41.41 25.59
N THR A 19 18.51 -41.26 26.43
CA THR A 19 17.79 -42.39 27.04
C THR A 19 17.18 -43.29 25.97
N HIS A 20 16.64 -42.71 24.89
CA HIS A 20 16.04 -43.46 23.79
C HIS A 20 17.08 -44.23 22.95
N MET A 21 18.23 -43.62 22.65
CA MET A 21 19.33 -44.27 21.93
C MET A 21 19.85 -45.48 22.69
N VAL A 22 20.14 -45.32 23.99
CA VAL A 22 20.57 -46.40 24.90
C VAL A 22 19.56 -47.54 24.91
N ARG A 23 18.25 -47.24 25.01
CA ARG A 23 17.21 -48.28 25.00
C ARG A 23 17.14 -49.02 23.67
N THR A 24 17.33 -48.32 22.55
CA THR A 24 17.21 -48.88 21.20
C THR A 24 18.37 -49.83 20.91
N GLU A 25 19.60 -49.39 21.15
CA GLU A 25 20.80 -50.19 20.89
C GLU A 25 20.88 -51.42 21.81
N ASN A 26 20.59 -51.26 23.10
CA ASN A 26 20.59 -52.38 24.04
C ASN A 26 19.54 -53.44 23.67
N LYS A 27 18.38 -53.04 23.11
CA LYS A 27 17.38 -53.99 22.60
C LYS A 27 17.85 -54.72 21.35
N ALA A 28 18.71 -54.10 20.54
CA ALA A 28 19.35 -54.70 19.37
C ALA A 28 20.57 -55.57 19.73
N GLY A 29 20.97 -55.60 21.01
CA GLY A 29 22.14 -56.33 21.48
C GLY A 29 23.46 -55.58 21.31
N ASP A 30 23.42 -54.31 20.89
CA ASP A 30 24.59 -53.43 20.80
C ASP A 30 24.73 -52.64 22.11
N THR A 31 25.85 -52.83 22.80
CA THR A 31 26.16 -52.16 24.07
C THR A 31 27.32 -51.16 23.93
N SER A 32 27.77 -50.86 22.72
CA SER A 32 28.91 -49.99 22.46
C SER A 32 28.69 -48.56 23.00
N LEU A 33 27.50 -48.00 22.83
CA LEU A 33 27.15 -46.69 23.36
C LEU A 33 27.20 -46.63 24.89
N ASN A 34 26.85 -47.71 25.61
CA ASN A 34 26.91 -47.72 27.07
C ASN A 34 28.32 -47.40 27.59
N VAL A 35 29.36 -47.98 26.95
CA VAL A 35 30.77 -47.76 27.32
C VAL A 35 31.17 -46.30 27.12
N HIS A 36 30.70 -45.67 26.05
CA HIS A 36 30.97 -44.25 25.79
C HIS A 36 30.23 -43.33 26.78
N LEU A 37 29.00 -43.71 27.17
CA LEU A 37 28.18 -42.91 28.09
C LEU A 37 28.60 -43.02 29.55
N GLU A 38 29.30 -44.07 29.95
CA GLU A 38 29.88 -44.18 31.29
C GLU A 38 30.77 -42.97 31.60
N GLY A 39 31.72 -42.65 30.72
CA GLY A 39 32.59 -41.48 30.89
C GLY A 39 31.84 -40.14 30.87
N LEU A 40 30.77 -40.03 30.06
CA LEU A 40 29.91 -38.85 30.00
C LEU A 40 29.15 -38.64 31.32
N VAL A 41 28.52 -39.70 31.83
CA VAL A 41 27.71 -39.61 33.05
C VAL A 41 28.57 -39.32 34.26
N ILE A 42 29.81 -39.82 34.33
CA ILE A 42 30.78 -39.43 35.37
C ILE A 42 30.99 -37.91 35.39
N LYS A 43 31.24 -37.30 34.23
CA LYS A 43 31.45 -35.84 34.13
C LYS A 43 30.20 -35.06 34.55
N ILE A 44 29.02 -35.52 34.15
CA ILE A 44 27.74 -34.91 34.55
C ILE A 44 27.55 -35.02 36.06
N MET A 45 27.81 -36.20 36.65
CA MET A 45 27.69 -36.42 38.10
C MET A 45 28.61 -35.50 38.89
N ASN A 46 29.82 -35.24 38.40
CA ASN A 46 30.76 -34.29 39.01
C ASN A 46 30.20 -32.86 39.04
N ILE A 47 29.57 -32.40 37.95
CA ILE A 47 28.98 -31.05 37.86
C ILE A 47 27.71 -30.94 38.72
N VAL A 48 26.80 -31.90 38.58
CA VAL A 48 25.45 -31.82 39.16
C VAL A 48 25.49 -31.99 40.68
N TYR A 49 26.29 -32.94 41.16
CA TYR A 49 26.35 -33.31 42.58
C TYR A 49 27.61 -32.81 43.30
N GLY A 50 28.54 -32.16 42.59
CA GLY A 50 29.79 -31.66 43.19
C GLY A 50 30.79 -32.77 43.53
N PHE A 51 30.70 -33.91 42.86
CA PHE A 51 31.64 -35.02 43.02
C PHE A 51 32.93 -34.79 42.21
N ASN A 52 33.95 -35.58 42.52
CA ASN A 52 35.23 -35.67 41.83
C ASN A 52 35.50 -37.12 41.42
N PHE A 53 34.51 -37.76 40.80
CA PHE A 53 34.64 -39.11 40.28
C PHE A 53 35.72 -39.19 39.20
N THR A 54 36.59 -40.19 39.34
CA THR A 54 37.53 -40.66 38.33
C THR A 54 37.17 -42.07 37.90
N THR A 55 37.36 -42.39 36.63
CA THR A 55 36.99 -43.69 36.06
C THR A 55 37.84 -44.82 36.65
N ALA A 56 37.22 -45.96 36.95
CA ALA A 56 37.88 -47.14 37.51
C ALA A 56 39.00 -47.71 36.61
N ASN A 57 38.91 -47.48 35.31
CA ASN A 57 39.80 -48.03 34.29
C ASN A 57 41.21 -47.43 34.27
N GLU A 58 41.48 -46.33 34.99
CA GLU A 58 42.78 -45.64 34.93
C GLU A 58 43.71 -45.94 36.11
N THR A 59 43.30 -46.69 37.15
CA THR A 59 44.16 -46.85 38.35
C THR A 59 44.31 -48.24 38.97
N ILE A 60 43.46 -49.26 38.77
CA ILE A 60 43.73 -50.63 39.27
C ILE A 60 43.06 -51.68 38.36
N PHE A 61 43.81 -52.73 37.98
CA PHE A 61 43.34 -53.88 37.21
C PHE A 61 42.19 -54.64 37.90
N ASN A 62 41.07 -54.85 37.18
CA ASN A 62 39.96 -55.77 37.46
C ASN A 62 39.24 -55.65 38.82
N ASN A 63 38.31 -54.70 38.93
CA ASN A 63 37.29 -54.70 39.99
C ASN A 63 35.88 -54.74 39.39
N ALA A 64 35.23 -55.90 39.49
CA ALA A 64 34.03 -56.28 38.71
C ALA A 64 32.68 -55.72 39.24
N ALA A 65 32.67 -54.54 39.87
CA ALA A 65 31.48 -54.02 40.55
C ALA A 65 31.36 -52.49 40.74
N VAL A 66 32.32 -51.68 40.28
CA VAL A 66 32.29 -50.20 40.41
C VAL A 66 33.00 -49.57 39.21
N ASP A 67 32.37 -48.55 38.60
CA ASP A 67 32.88 -47.90 37.38
C ASP A 67 33.55 -46.55 37.66
N ALA A 68 33.25 -45.91 38.80
CA ALA A 68 33.87 -44.64 39.20
C ALA A 68 34.10 -44.51 40.71
N TYR A 69 35.20 -43.84 41.07
CA TYR A 69 35.61 -43.60 42.46
C TYR A 69 35.87 -42.11 42.71
N ASP A 70 35.37 -41.61 43.84
CA ASP A 70 35.67 -40.28 44.36
C ASP A 70 36.31 -40.43 45.75
N ARG A 71 37.63 -40.33 45.81
CA ARG A 71 38.39 -40.49 47.06
C ARG A 71 38.18 -39.31 48.01
N SER A 72 37.95 -38.12 47.47
CA SER A 72 37.74 -36.89 48.24
C SER A 72 36.43 -36.95 49.03
N ASN A 73 35.34 -37.35 48.37
CA ASN A 73 34.03 -37.47 49.01
C ASN A 73 33.76 -38.88 49.58
N ARG A 74 34.71 -39.82 49.40
CA ARG A 74 34.60 -41.23 49.82
C ARG A 74 33.33 -41.89 49.26
N VAL A 75 33.01 -41.62 47.99
CA VAL A 75 31.84 -42.17 47.28
C VAL A 75 32.29 -43.05 46.12
N ILE A 76 31.55 -44.13 45.87
CA ILE A 76 31.71 -44.99 44.68
C ILE A 76 30.43 -45.03 43.86
N ALA A 77 30.58 -45.16 42.54
CA ALA A 77 29.44 -45.24 41.62
C ALA A 77 29.56 -46.44 40.68
N GLN A 78 28.46 -47.18 40.54
CA GLN A 78 28.24 -48.12 39.45
C GLN A 78 27.35 -47.46 38.40
N ILE A 79 27.77 -47.51 37.14
CA ILE A 79 27.00 -47.04 36.01
C ILE A 79 26.43 -48.25 35.28
N THR A 80 25.17 -48.18 34.87
CA THR A 80 24.54 -49.31 34.22
C THR A 80 23.35 -48.96 33.36
N SER A 81 23.14 -49.68 32.25
CA SER A 81 21.97 -49.50 31.39
C SER A 81 20.77 -50.38 31.78
N THR A 82 20.91 -51.26 32.78
CA THR A 82 19.86 -52.23 33.17
C THR A 82 19.42 -52.05 34.62
N PHE A 83 18.12 -51.83 34.83
CA PHE A 83 17.52 -51.83 36.15
C PHE A 83 16.97 -53.23 36.50
N THR A 84 17.63 -53.96 37.40
CA THR A 84 17.07 -55.18 38.00
C THR A 84 17.42 -55.27 39.49
N THR A 85 16.51 -55.83 40.29
CA THR A 85 16.72 -56.04 41.73
C THR A 85 17.95 -56.89 42.01
N THR A 86 18.19 -57.91 41.18
CA THR A 86 19.35 -58.79 41.25
C THR A 86 20.65 -58.00 41.04
N LYS A 87 20.71 -57.13 40.03
CA LYS A 87 21.90 -56.32 39.73
C LYS A 87 22.23 -55.36 40.88
N ILE A 88 21.21 -54.71 41.46
CA ILE A 88 21.38 -53.84 42.63
C ILE A 88 21.93 -54.63 43.82
N THR A 89 21.33 -55.78 44.15
CA THR A 89 21.81 -56.60 45.28
C THR A 89 23.19 -57.21 45.04
N ASP A 90 23.51 -57.57 43.80
CA ASP A 90 24.80 -58.14 43.43
C ASP A 90 25.91 -57.10 43.49
N THR A 91 25.67 -55.89 42.98
CA THR A 91 26.62 -54.76 43.08
C THR A 91 26.93 -54.45 44.54
N LEU A 92 25.91 -54.35 45.40
CA LEU A 92 26.10 -54.11 46.84
C LEU A 92 26.84 -55.27 47.52
N SER A 93 26.49 -56.52 47.22
CA SER A 93 27.15 -57.69 47.80
C SER A 93 28.62 -57.78 47.37
N LYS A 94 28.93 -57.48 46.11
CA LYS A 94 30.30 -57.43 45.59
C LYS A 94 31.08 -56.29 46.23
N ALA A 95 30.44 -55.14 46.45
CA ALA A 95 31.08 -54.01 47.09
C ALA A 95 31.57 -54.38 48.51
N LEU A 96 30.71 -55.02 49.31
CA LEU A 96 31.05 -55.47 50.66
C LEU A 96 32.12 -56.59 50.67
N LYS A 97 32.01 -57.55 49.74
CA LYS A 97 32.99 -58.65 49.62
C LYS A 97 34.39 -58.16 49.23
N ASN A 98 34.47 -57.06 48.47
CA ASN A 98 35.73 -56.47 48.03
C ASN A 98 36.31 -55.45 49.02
N GLY A 99 35.70 -55.27 50.20
CA GLY A 99 36.24 -54.40 51.25
C GLY A 99 36.08 -52.90 50.99
N TYR A 100 35.19 -52.49 50.08
CA TYR A 100 35.05 -51.06 49.75
C TYR A 100 34.54 -50.21 50.92
N GLN A 101 33.82 -50.81 51.86
CA GLN A 101 33.36 -50.17 53.10
C GLN A 101 34.50 -49.57 53.94
N ASP A 102 35.73 -50.07 53.81
CA ASP A 102 36.88 -49.54 54.55
C ASP A 102 37.36 -48.20 53.99
N SER A 103 37.16 -47.98 52.70
CA SER A 103 37.68 -46.82 51.96
C SER A 103 36.60 -45.82 51.51
N TYR A 104 35.35 -46.25 51.45
CA TYR A 104 34.23 -45.47 50.91
C TYR A 104 32.99 -45.64 51.78
N ASP A 105 32.27 -44.53 51.98
CA ASP A 105 31.16 -44.46 52.94
C ASP A 105 29.79 -44.62 52.24
N ARG A 106 29.71 -44.34 50.93
CA ARG A 106 28.45 -44.34 50.17
C ARG A 106 28.64 -44.97 48.78
N LEU A 107 27.66 -45.78 48.37
CA LEU A 107 27.58 -46.32 47.01
C LEU A 107 26.38 -45.69 46.28
N ILE A 108 26.58 -45.32 45.02
CA ILE A 108 25.53 -44.81 44.13
C ILE A 108 25.43 -45.73 42.91
N ILE A 109 24.22 -45.98 42.42
CA ILE A 109 24.00 -46.67 41.15
C ILE A 109 23.34 -45.70 40.20
N VAL A 110 24.01 -45.41 39.08
CA VAL A 110 23.55 -44.50 38.04
C VAL A 110 23.08 -45.29 36.83
N PHE A 111 21.84 -45.06 36.41
CA PHE A 111 21.22 -45.74 35.29
C PHE A 111 21.32 -44.89 34.01
N LEU A 112 21.85 -45.49 32.94
CA LEU A 112 21.89 -44.90 31.59
C LEU A 112 20.51 -44.94 30.89
N SER A 113 19.58 -45.72 31.44
CA SER A 113 18.18 -45.80 31.03
C SER A 113 17.26 -45.52 32.23
N GLU A 114 15.95 -45.42 32.01
CA GLU A 114 14.98 -45.18 33.09
C GLU A 114 15.13 -46.18 34.25
N LYS A 115 15.23 -45.68 35.48
CA LYS A 115 15.19 -46.54 36.67
C LYS A 115 13.75 -47.02 36.91
N GLY A 116 13.60 -48.25 37.37
CA GLY A 116 12.31 -48.80 37.81
C GLY A 116 11.99 -48.45 39.26
N SER A 117 10.81 -48.85 39.72
CA SER A 117 10.44 -48.77 41.14
C SER A 117 10.87 -50.03 41.90
N LEU A 118 11.29 -49.85 43.16
CA LEU A 118 11.57 -50.96 44.08
C LEU A 118 10.38 -51.22 44.99
N SER A 119 10.00 -52.48 45.13
CA SER A 119 9.00 -52.93 46.10
C SER A 119 9.53 -52.85 47.55
N ASP A 120 8.65 -52.63 48.52
CA ASP A 120 9.00 -52.56 49.95
C ASP A 120 9.76 -53.78 50.50
N PRO A 121 9.44 -55.03 50.08
CA PRO A 121 10.22 -56.20 50.48
C PRO A 121 11.67 -56.12 49.99
N THR A 122 11.88 -55.61 48.76
CA THR A 122 13.21 -55.45 48.18
C THR A 122 14.01 -54.37 48.90
N ARG A 123 13.38 -53.24 49.24
CA ARG A 123 14.01 -52.18 50.06
C ARG A 123 14.46 -52.71 51.41
N THR A 124 13.64 -53.55 52.04
CA THR A 124 13.97 -54.20 53.32
C THR A 124 15.14 -55.17 53.17
N LYS A 125 15.18 -55.94 52.07
CA LYS A 125 16.29 -56.85 51.76
C LYS A 125 17.60 -56.09 51.56
N ILE A 126 17.58 -54.95 50.86
CA ILE A 126 18.76 -54.10 50.64
C ILE A 126 19.27 -53.54 51.97
N LYS A 127 18.40 -53.03 52.85
CA LYS A 127 18.80 -52.53 54.18
C LYS A 127 19.46 -53.61 55.03
N LYS A 128 18.95 -54.85 54.99
CA LYS A 128 19.58 -55.99 55.69
C LYS A 128 20.91 -56.40 55.06
N LEU A 129 21.03 -56.30 53.74
CA LEU A 129 22.24 -56.68 53.01
C LEU A 129 23.40 -55.72 53.31
N THR A 130 23.14 -54.42 53.35
CA THR A 130 24.19 -53.43 53.63
C THR A 130 24.56 -53.37 55.11
N ASN A 131 23.63 -53.71 56.01
CA ASN A 131 23.82 -53.74 57.47
C ASN A 131 24.43 -52.44 58.06
N GLY A 132 24.32 -51.32 57.35
CA GLY A 132 24.96 -50.05 57.71
C GLY A 132 26.49 -49.99 57.46
N GLU A 133 27.11 -51.04 56.91
CA GLU A 133 28.55 -51.06 56.59
C GLU A 133 28.90 -50.13 55.42
N ILE A 134 27.97 -49.96 54.47
CA ILE A 134 28.05 -48.97 53.41
C ILE A 134 26.70 -48.26 53.27
N SER A 135 26.72 -46.93 53.19
CA SER A 135 25.49 -46.13 53.03
C SER A 135 24.90 -46.33 51.64
N PHE A 136 23.63 -46.72 51.60
CA PHE A 136 22.85 -46.86 50.39
C PHE A 136 21.37 -46.60 50.69
N ASP A 137 20.86 -45.44 50.29
CA ASP A 137 19.45 -45.07 50.32
C ASP A 137 18.82 -45.33 48.94
N PRO A 138 17.96 -46.36 48.80
CA PRO A 138 17.32 -46.67 47.52
C PRO A 138 16.43 -45.55 46.95
N THR A 139 16.18 -44.49 47.71
CA THR A 139 15.45 -43.30 47.24
C THR A 139 16.37 -42.29 46.56
N ASN A 140 17.58 -42.10 47.10
CA ASN A 140 18.51 -41.03 46.71
C ASN A 140 19.77 -41.54 45.99
N ASP A 141 20.08 -42.84 46.08
CA ASP A 141 21.29 -43.47 45.54
C ASP A 141 21.03 -44.32 44.29
N LEU A 142 19.77 -44.38 43.84
CA LEU A 142 19.39 -44.88 42.51
C LEU A 142 19.07 -43.65 41.65
N ILE A 143 19.99 -43.30 40.76
CA ILE A 143 19.93 -42.06 39.98
C ILE A 143 19.81 -42.42 38.50
N ASP A 144 18.91 -41.81 37.77
CA ASP A 144 18.89 -41.85 36.30
C ASP A 144 19.00 -40.42 35.71
N LEU A 145 18.94 -40.32 34.38
CA LEU A 145 19.02 -39.03 33.70
C LEU A 145 17.82 -38.11 33.98
N ASN A 146 16.66 -38.66 34.37
CA ASN A 146 15.50 -37.86 34.75
C ASN A 146 15.68 -37.23 36.15
N ASP A 147 16.35 -37.92 37.07
CA ASP A 147 16.73 -37.36 38.36
C ASP A 147 17.73 -36.20 38.19
N ILE A 148 18.70 -36.35 37.28
CA ILE A 148 19.65 -35.29 36.92
C ILE A 148 18.90 -34.06 36.37
N TYR A 149 17.97 -34.26 35.44
CA TYR A 149 17.11 -33.20 34.93
C TYR A 149 16.33 -32.51 36.06
N SER A 150 15.66 -33.30 36.91
CA SER A 150 14.80 -32.79 37.98
C SER A 150 15.60 -31.94 38.98
N LYS A 151 16.82 -32.38 39.32
CA LYS A 151 17.73 -31.62 40.20
C LYS A 151 18.15 -30.30 39.58
N LEU A 152 18.56 -30.30 38.31
CA LEU A 152 18.96 -29.08 37.59
C LEU A 152 17.78 -28.11 37.38
N ALA A 153 16.58 -28.63 37.09
CA ALA A 153 15.36 -27.84 36.95
C ALA A 153 14.93 -27.18 38.27
N HIS A 154 15.17 -27.85 39.40
CA HIS A 154 14.92 -27.29 40.72
C HIS A 154 15.98 -26.25 41.12
N GLU A 155 17.27 -26.53 40.86
CA GLU A 155 18.37 -25.61 41.21
C GLU A 155 18.39 -24.33 40.34
N GLN A 156 17.94 -24.42 39.08
CA GLN A 156 17.93 -23.33 38.10
C GLN A 156 19.29 -22.60 37.96
N ASP A 157 20.39 -23.32 38.14
CA ASP A 157 21.74 -22.81 37.91
C ASP A 157 22.07 -22.89 36.41
N ALA A 158 21.95 -21.75 35.73
CA ALA A 158 22.17 -21.66 34.28
C ALA A 158 23.55 -22.15 33.85
N LYS A 159 24.60 -21.89 34.66
CA LYS A 159 25.96 -22.31 34.32
C LYS A 159 26.09 -23.83 34.38
N LYS A 160 25.60 -24.47 35.45
CA LYS A 160 25.59 -25.94 35.53
C LYS A 160 24.78 -26.58 34.41
N ILE A 161 23.63 -26.00 34.07
CA ILE A 161 22.78 -26.51 32.98
C ILE A 161 23.53 -26.44 31.64
N LEU A 162 24.20 -25.31 31.35
CA LEU A 162 25.02 -25.15 30.16
C LEU A 162 26.21 -26.13 30.12
N ASP A 163 26.92 -26.30 31.23
CA ASP A 163 28.08 -27.21 31.32
C ASP A 163 27.63 -28.67 31.07
N VAL A 164 26.48 -29.08 31.62
CA VAL A 164 25.89 -30.40 31.37
C VAL A 164 25.42 -30.54 29.93
N LEU A 165 24.75 -29.52 29.38
CA LEU A 165 24.33 -29.50 27.98
C LEU A 165 25.52 -29.66 27.04
N ALA A 166 26.61 -28.92 27.25
CA ALA A 166 27.82 -29.01 26.42
C ALA A 166 28.40 -30.43 26.39
N ILE A 167 28.42 -31.11 27.54
CA ILE A 167 28.87 -32.51 27.63
C ILE A 167 27.91 -33.44 26.90
N MET A 168 26.60 -33.29 27.09
CA MET A 168 25.62 -34.15 26.42
C MET A 168 25.64 -33.97 24.90
N GLU A 169 25.82 -32.75 24.44
CA GLU A 169 25.74 -32.39 23.03
C GLU A 169 26.95 -32.83 22.23
N GLN A 170 28.11 -32.92 22.86
CA GLN A 170 29.30 -33.56 22.28
C GLN A 170 29.01 -34.99 21.78
N TYR A 171 28.03 -35.69 22.40
CA TYR A 171 27.68 -37.07 22.06
C TYR A 171 26.34 -37.18 21.30
N LEU A 172 25.46 -36.18 21.41
CA LEU A 172 24.12 -36.19 20.80
C LEU A 172 24.03 -35.47 19.45
N TYR A 173 24.88 -34.47 19.20
CA TYR A 173 24.81 -33.66 18.00
C TYR A 173 26.07 -33.82 17.16
N TYR A 174 25.88 -34.02 15.85
CA TYR A 174 26.92 -34.01 14.82
C TYR A 174 27.55 -32.61 14.61
N THR A 175 27.66 -31.80 15.66
CA THR A 175 28.37 -30.52 15.66
C THR A 175 29.85 -30.83 15.90
N PRO A 176 30.76 -30.49 14.96
CA PRO A 176 32.19 -30.72 15.14
C PRO A 176 32.69 -30.12 16.46
N VAL A 177 33.64 -30.78 17.12
CA VAL A 177 34.15 -30.38 18.46
C VAL A 177 34.73 -28.96 18.48
N ASP A 178 35.13 -28.44 17.31
CA ASP A 178 35.64 -27.09 17.08
C ASP A 178 34.53 -26.05 16.80
N LYS A 179 33.25 -26.38 16.98
CA LYS A 179 32.10 -25.52 16.67
C LYS A 179 31.23 -25.23 17.89
N ALA A 180 30.66 -24.03 17.93
CA ALA A 180 29.79 -23.57 19.00
C ALA A 180 28.37 -24.12 18.82
N VAL A 181 27.71 -24.48 19.93
CA VAL A 181 26.33 -24.98 19.89
C VAL A 181 25.35 -23.84 20.12
N GLY A 182 24.65 -23.47 19.06
CA GLY A 182 23.61 -22.45 19.04
C GLY A 182 22.26 -22.92 19.57
N PHE A 183 21.32 -21.99 19.73
CA PHE A 183 19.96 -22.27 20.24
C PHE A 183 19.00 -22.78 19.15
N TYR A 184 19.36 -22.58 17.88
CA TYR A 184 18.57 -22.91 16.69
C TYR A 184 19.52 -23.29 15.57
N ALA A 185 19.08 -24.08 14.60
CA ALA A 185 19.86 -24.49 13.45
C ALA A 185 19.09 -24.23 12.15
N VAL A 186 19.72 -23.55 11.19
CA VAL A 186 19.12 -23.21 9.89
C VAL A 186 20.07 -23.64 8.79
N SER A 187 19.56 -24.23 7.71
CA SER A 187 20.35 -24.41 6.48
C SER A 187 20.12 -23.26 5.52
N ILE A 188 21.16 -22.80 4.85
CA ILE A 188 21.07 -21.78 3.80
C ILE A 188 21.56 -22.36 2.47
N CYS A 189 20.75 -22.20 1.42
CA CYS A 189 21.09 -22.64 0.06
C CYS A 189 20.80 -21.51 -0.93
N PHE A 190 21.68 -21.30 -1.90
CA PHE A 190 21.62 -20.14 -2.79
C PHE A 190 22.45 -20.38 -4.05
N HIS A 191 22.24 -19.57 -5.09
CA HIS A 191 23.09 -19.56 -6.28
C HIS A 191 24.25 -18.56 -6.10
N ASP A 192 25.41 -18.78 -6.71
CA ASP A 192 26.61 -17.94 -6.55
C ASP A 192 26.37 -16.43 -6.76
N GLU A 193 25.36 -16.07 -7.56
CA GLU A 193 24.88 -14.69 -7.77
C GLU A 193 24.48 -13.98 -6.47
N GLU A 194 23.98 -14.72 -5.49
CA GLU A 194 23.41 -14.21 -4.24
C GLU A 194 24.42 -14.26 -3.07
N ILE A 195 25.70 -14.47 -3.33
CA ILE A 195 26.71 -14.70 -2.27
C ILE A 195 26.79 -13.58 -1.24
N GLU A 196 26.70 -12.31 -1.65
CA GLU A 196 26.74 -11.17 -0.72
C GLU A 196 25.46 -11.09 0.14
N ASN A 197 24.30 -11.45 -0.43
CA ASN A 197 23.04 -11.50 0.29
C ASN A 197 22.97 -12.69 1.26
N ALA A 198 23.48 -13.85 0.84
CA ALA A 198 23.64 -15.03 1.68
C ALA A 198 24.62 -14.78 2.84
N TYR A 199 25.70 -14.02 2.59
CA TYR A 199 26.60 -13.53 3.63
C TYR A 199 25.85 -12.66 4.65
N LEU A 200 25.09 -11.68 4.18
CA LEU A 200 24.33 -10.77 5.04
C LEU A 200 23.31 -11.51 5.93
N ILE A 201 22.57 -12.48 5.37
CA ILE A 201 21.69 -13.37 6.14
C ILE A 201 22.49 -14.17 7.18
N THR A 202 23.54 -14.85 6.74
CA THR A 202 24.35 -15.71 7.59
C THR A 202 24.91 -14.91 8.76
N ASN A 203 25.43 -13.72 8.51
CA ASN A 203 25.97 -12.82 9.53
C ASN A 203 24.93 -12.48 10.61
N PHE A 204 23.71 -12.11 10.19
CA PHE A 204 22.61 -11.79 11.10
C PHE A 204 22.23 -12.97 11.99
N LEU A 205 22.20 -14.18 11.43
CA LEU A 205 21.87 -15.41 12.18
C LEU A 205 22.96 -15.78 13.18
N LEU A 206 24.24 -15.73 12.77
CA LEU A 206 25.38 -16.07 13.64
C LEU A 206 25.46 -15.13 14.85
N GLN A 207 25.21 -13.83 14.68
CA GLN A 207 25.17 -12.84 15.76
C GLN A 207 24.06 -13.11 16.80
N LYS A 208 23.04 -13.89 16.44
CA LYS A 208 21.97 -14.33 17.35
C LYS A 208 22.21 -15.73 17.92
N SER A 209 23.44 -16.26 17.80
CA SER A 209 23.82 -17.61 18.25
C SER A 209 22.97 -18.72 17.61
N ILE A 210 22.64 -18.54 16.32
CA ILE A 210 21.96 -19.56 15.50
C ILE A 210 23.02 -20.27 14.67
N ASN A 211 23.01 -21.60 14.71
CA ASN A 211 23.86 -22.40 13.83
C ASN A 211 23.40 -22.29 12.38
N VAL A 212 24.33 -22.00 11.48
CA VAL A 212 24.03 -21.93 10.04
C VAL A 212 24.78 -23.03 9.32
N TYR A 213 24.04 -23.90 8.62
CA TYR A 213 24.60 -24.93 7.75
C TYR A 213 24.65 -24.41 6.31
N THR A 214 25.82 -24.49 5.68
CA THR A 214 26.01 -24.11 4.28
C THR A 214 26.87 -25.14 3.54
N GLU A 215 26.54 -25.37 2.27
CA GLU A 215 27.35 -26.18 1.34
C GLU A 215 28.28 -25.33 0.46
N SER A 216 28.19 -23.99 0.57
CA SER A 216 29.02 -23.09 -0.22
C SER A 216 30.37 -22.82 0.46
N ALA A 217 31.43 -23.41 -0.10
CA ALA A 217 32.79 -23.16 0.37
C ALA A 217 33.16 -21.66 0.30
N LYS A 218 32.67 -20.96 -0.74
CA LYS A 218 32.89 -19.52 -0.91
C LYS A 218 32.28 -18.72 0.24
N LEU A 219 31.04 -19.01 0.64
CA LEU A 219 30.40 -18.34 1.78
C LEU A 219 31.10 -18.68 3.09
N TYR A 220 31.47 -19.95 3.28
CA TYR A 220 32.17 -20.40 4.48
C TYR A 220 33.50 -19.64 4.70
N ASP A 221 34.31 -19.52 3.64
CA ASP A 221 35.56 -18.78 3.67
C ASP A 221 35.34 -17.26 3.84
N LEU A 222 34.29 -16.72 3.22
CA LEU A 222 33.95 -15.30 3.30
C LEU A 222 33.58 -14.89 4.74
N VAL A 223 32.77 -15.69 5.43
CA VAL A 223 32.38 -15.47 6.83
C VAL A 223 33.59 -15.58 7.74
N LYS A 224 34.43 -16.62 7.58
CA LYS A 224 35.66 -16.78 8.38
C LYS A 224 36.64 -15.61 8.25
N LYS A 225 36.69 -14.95 7.09
CA LYS A 225 37.59 -13.81 6.83
C LYS A 225 37.06 -12.49 7.38
N ARG A 226 35.73 -12.29 7.38
CA ARG A 226 35.10 -10.98 7.69
C ARG A 226 34.56 -10.86 9.12
N GLU A 227 34.32 -11.96 9.85
CA GLU A 227 33.94 -11.94 11.27
C GLU A 227 34.82 -12.88 12.12
N HIS A 228 35.36 -12.37 13.24
CA HIS A 228 36.30 -13.11 14.10
C HIS A 228 35.69 -13.72 15.38
N GLY A 229 34.42 -13.46 15.71
CA GLY A 229 33.81 -13.87 16.99
C GLY A 229 32.69 -14.90 16.93
N TYR A 230 31.98 -15.03 15.80
CA TYR A 230 30.78 -15.88 15.67
C TYR A 230 30.89 -16.97 14.60
N SER A 231 32.07 -17.11 13.97
CA SER A 231 32.30 -18.11 12.91
C SER A 231 32.24 -19.56 13.40
N ASP A 232 32.27 -19.77 14.72
CA ASP A 232 32.08 -21.08 15.36
C ASP A 232 30.64 -21.58 15.27
N TYR A 233 29.66 -20.70 15.03
CA TYR A 233 28.27 -21.09 14.77
C TYR A 233 28.04 -21.49 13.30
N LEU A 234 29.02 -21.29 12.39
CA LEU A 234 28.93 -21.65 10.99
C LEU A 234 29.44 -23.08 10.73
N LEU A 235 28.60 -23.92 10.14
CA LEU A 235 28.88 -25.30 9.80
C LEU A 235 28.91 -25.53 8.29
N PHE A 236 29.93 -26.26 7.83
CA PHE A 236 30.07 -26.63 6.44
C PHE A 236 29.51 -28.04 6.20
N TYR A 237 28.51 -28.16 5.33
CA TYR A 237 27.88 -29.43 4.99
C TYR A 237 28.59 -30.08 3.81
N GLN A 238 29.11 -31.29 4.01
CA GLN A 238 29.93 -32.00 3.01
C GLN A 238 29.32 -33.33 2.55
N ASP A 239 28.39 -33.93 3.31
CA ASP A 239 27.84 -35.25 3.02
C ASP A 239 26.31 -35.23 2.88
N PRO A 240 25.75 -35.35 1.66
CA PRO A 240 24.31 -35.37 1.41
C PRO A 240 23.52 -36.45 2.16
N LYS A 241 24.20 -37.51 2.64
CA LYS A 241 23.56 -38.63 3.36
C LYS A 241 23.48 -38.39 4.87
N GLN A 242 24.13 -37.36 5.39
CA GLN A 242 24.17 -37.06 6.80
C GLN A 242 22.91 -36.28 7.22
N SER A 243 22.07 -36.88 8.06
CA SER A 243 20.89 -36.19 8.61
C SER A 243 21.32 -35.08 9.57
N ILE A 244 20.96 -33.83 9.24
CA ILE A 244 21.25 -32.66 10.07
C ILE A 244 19.99 -32.29 10.87
N PRO A 245 20.09 -31.98 12.18
CA PRO A 245 18.99 -31.41 12.94
C PRO A 245 18.86 -29.91 12.66
N ILE A 246 18.27 -29.55 11.52
CA ILE A 246 17.86 -28.16 11.24
C ILE A 246 16.42 -27.94 11.68
N ASN A 247 16.10 -26.70 12.03
CA ASN A 247 14.74 -26.26 12.33
C ASN A 247 13.99 -25.81 11.08
N PHE A 248 14.69 -25.23 10.10
CA PHE A 248 14.17 -24.94 8.77
C PHE A 248 15.28 -24.75 7.75
N CYS A 249 14.93 -24.86 6.47
CA CYS A 249 15.77 -24.54 5.33
C CYS A 249 15.41 -23.17 4.76
N LEU A 250 16.43 -22.39 4.40
CA LEU A 250 16.32 -21.03 3.91
C LEU A 250 16.93 -20.89 2.49
N PRO A 251 16.15 -21.15 1.43
CA PRO A 251 16.57 -20.88 0.06
C PRO A 251 16.60 -19.38 -0.22
N VAL A 252 17.74 -18.86 -0.68
CA VAL A 252 17.86 -17.51 -1.26
C VAL A 252 17.67 -17.63 -2.77
N LEU A 253 16.48 -17.23 -3.23
CA LEU A 253 16.06 -17.34 -4.61
C LEU A 253 16.68 -16.25 -5.49
N SER A 254 17.22 -16.68 -6.62
CA SER A 254 17.57 -15.85 -7.76
C SER A 254 17.08 -16.49 -9.06
N THR A 255 17.13 -15.75 -10.17
CA THR A 255 16.86 -16.31 -11.50
C THR A 255 17.79 -17.50 -11.80
N GLY A 256 19.08 -17.39 -11.48
CA GLY A 256 20.02 -18.50 -11.62
C GLY A 256 19.66 -19.71 -10.75
N PHE A 257 19.20 -19.47 -9.51
CA PHE A 257 18.72 -20.54 -8.63
C PHE A 257 17.53 -21.29 -9.24
N VAL A 258 16.50 -20.56 -9.69
CA VAL A 258 15.28 -21.14 -10.28
C VAL A 258 15.56 -21.88 -11.58
N ILE A 259 16.32 -21.27 -12.50
CA ILE A 259 16.68 -21.92 -13.77
C ILE A 259 17.44 -23.22 -13.51
N ARG A 260 18.38 -23.22 -12.56
CA ARG A 260 19.11 -24.44 -12.17
C ARG A 260 18.15 -25.54 -11.71
N GLN A 261 17.14 -25.21 -10.91
CA GLN A 261 16.14 -26.20 -10.46
C GLN A 261 15.28 -26.75 -11.60
N ILE A 262 14.85 -25.90 -12.54
CA ILE A 262 14.02 -26.31 -13.68
C ILE A 262 14.82 -27.22 -14.64
N GLN A 263 16.09 -26.88 -14.88
CA GLN A 263 16.94 -27.60 -15.84
C GLN A 263 17.48 -28.93 -15.31
N SER A 264 17.70 -29.05 -14.00
CA SER A 264 18.41 -30.20 -13.43
C SER A 264 17.53 -31.40 -13.12
N GLY A 265 16.19 -31.26 -13.12
CA GLY A 265 15.23 -32.33 -12.84
C GLY A 265 15.22 -32.81 -11.38
N ASP A 266 16.40 -33.17 -10.84
CA ASP A 266 16.64 -33.72 -9.50
C ASP A 266 17.98 -33.28 -8.85
N ALA A 267 18.77 -32.39 -9.46
CA ALA A 267 20.00 -31.87 -8.80
C ALA A 267 19.66 -30.66 -7.91
N TRP A 268 19.02 -30.96 -6.79
CA TRP A 268 18.75 -30.01 -5.72
C TRP A 268 20.07 -29.63 -5.04
N SER A 269 20.09 -28.47 -4.39
CA SER A 269 21.09 -28.23 -3.35
C SER A 269 21.00 -29.41 -2.36
N PRO A 270 22.09 -30.13 -2.04
CA PRO A 270 22.07 -31.22 -1.06
C PRO A 270 21.33 -30.84 0.23
N LEU A 271 21.56 -29.63 0.76
CA LEU A 271 20.83 -29.14 1.94
C LEU A 271 19.32 -29.02 1.73
N LEU A 272 18.91 -28.51 0.57
CA LEU A 272 17.50 -28.39 0.22
C LEU A 272 16.86 -29.77 -0.03
N GLN A 273 17.59 -30.68 -0.67
CA GLN A 273 17.16 -32.06 -0.88
C GLN A 273 16.93 -32.76 0.45
N THR A 274 17.90 -32.66 1.37
CA THR A 274 17.81 -33.19 2.72
C THR A 274 16.59 -32.61 3.45
N ALA A 275 16.38 -31.29 3.39
CA ALA A 275 15.21 -30.65 3.99
C ALA A 275 13.89 -31.20 3.41
N ILE A 276 13.82 -31.41 2.10
CA ILE A 276 12.63 -31.96 1.44
C ILE A 276 12.39 -33.42 1.81
N GLU A 277 13.45 -34.23 1.82
CA GLU A 277 13.39 -35.65 2.16
C GLU A 277 12.92 -35.87 3.61
N PHE A 278 13.31 -34.98 4.52
CA PHE A 278 12.93 -35.00 5.92
C PHE A 278 11.70 -34.15 6.28
N GLU A 279 11.09 -33.49 5.28
CA GLU A 279 9.95 -32.56 5.46
C GLU A 279 10.23 -31.43 6.46
N ASP A 280 11.47 -30.95 6.52
CA ASP A 280 11.81 -29.77 7.32
C ASP A 280 11.15 -28.53 6.69
N PRO A 281 10.68 -27.54 7.50
CA PRO A 281 10.09 -26.31 6.97
C PRO A 281 11.02 -25.58 6.00
N ILE A 282 10.46 -25.04 4.91
CA ILE A 282 11.22 -24.32 3.87
C ILE A 282 10.68 -22.90 3.77
N TYR A 283 11.50 -21.91 4.10
CA TYR A 283 11.17 -20.49 3.99
C TYR A 283 12.04 -19.84 2.92
N ALA A 284 11.46 -19.62 1.74
CA ALA A 284 12.19 -19.02 0.62
C ALA A 284 12.23 -17.49 0.74
N ILE A 285 13.39 -16.90 0.46
CA ILE A 285 13.61 -15.44 0.47
C ILE A 285 14.14 -15.01 -0.89
N SER A 286 13.76 -13.82 -1.36
CA SER A 286 14.34 -13.20 -2.55
C SER A 286 14.79 -11.77 -2.27
N PHE A 287 15.95 -11.38 -2.84
CA PHE A 287 16.38 -9.97 -2.87
C PHE A 287 16.05 -9.30 -4.21
N ASN A 288 15.49 -10.06 -5.15
CA ASN A 288 15.03 -9.59 -6.43
C ASN A 288 13.50 -9.70 -6.51
N ARG A 289 12.86 -8.58 -6.88
CA ARG A 289 11.40 -8.48 -7.05
C ARG A 289 10.89 -9.37 -8.19
N TYR A 290 11.73 -9.61 -9.19
CA TYR A 290 11.36 -10.39 -10.37
C TYR A 290 12.31 -11.57 -10.53
N ILE A 291 11.81 -12.76 -10.23
CA ILE A 291 12.52 -14.02 -10.47
C ILE A 291 11.93 -14.66 -11.73
N LYS A 292 12.75 -14.80 -12.76
CA LYS A 292 12.30 -15.36 -14.03
C LYS A 292 11.89 -16.82 -13.85
N ASP A 293 10.82 -17.23 -14.54
CA ASP A 293 10.33 -18.61 -14.60
C ASP A 293 9.92 -19.23 -13.26
N ILE A 294 9.75 -18.44 -12.19
CA ILE A 294 9.35 -18.94 -10.86
C ILE A 294 8.01 -19.69 -10.88
N GLU A 295 7.10 -19.30 -11.78
CA GLU A 295 5.80 -19.95 -11.98
C GLU A 295 5.91 -21.38 -12.51
N LYS A 296 7.00 -21.69 -13.23
CA LYS A 296 7.29 -23.03 -13.76
C LYS A 296 7.78 -23.98 -12.67
N VAL A 297 8.16 -23.46 -11.50
CA VAL A 297 8.57 -24.29 -10.36
C VAL A 297 7.33 -24.85 -9.67
N ASN A 298 7.20 -26.18 -9.65
CA ASN A 298 6.09 -26.87 -9.01
C ASN A 298 6.29 -26.99 -7.48
N ARG A 299 6.53 -25.87 -6.79
CA ARG A 299 6.70 -25.82 -5.33
C ARG A 299 6.03 -24.56 -4.73
N PRO A 300 4.99 -24.70 -3.88
CA PRO A 300 4.31 -23.57 -3.24
C PRO A 300 5.24 -22.66 -2.45
N GLN A 301 6.25 -23.24 -1.76
CA GLN A 301 7.14 -22.49 -0.87
C GLN A 301 7.97 -21.45 -1.63
N PHE A 302 8.24 -21.69 -2.92
CA PHE A 302 9.02 -20.78 -3.76
C PHE A 302 8.14 -19.67 -4.32
N LYS A 303 6.90 -20.00 -4.70
CA LYS A 303 5.90 -19.01 -5.14
C LYS A 303 5.52 -18.06 -4.00
N ALA A 304 5.54 -18.55 -2.76
CA ALA A 304 5.37 -17.75 -1.55
C ALA A 304 6.69 -17.12 -1.04
N SER A 305 7.73 -16.93 -1.86
CA SER A 305 9.00 -16.39 -1.35
C SER A 305 8.85 -14.97 -0.79
N GLN A 306 9.47 -14.71 0.35
CA GLN A 306 9.44 -13.40 0.98
C GLN A 306 10.45 -12.47 0.32
N PHE A 307 10.00 -11.34 -0.22
CA PHE A 307 10.89 -10.36 -0.82
C PHE A 307 11.53 -9.49 0.26
N VAL A 308 12.86 -9.38 0.25
CA VAL A 308 13.63 -8.68 1.28
C VAL A 308 14.46 -7.57 0.65
N THR A 309 14.39 -6.38 1.26
CA THR A 309 15.22 -5.22 0.96
C THR A 309 16.11 -4.91 2.15
N ARG A 310 17.14 -4.04 1.96
CA ARG A 310 17.98 -3.60 3.09
C ARG A 310 17.17 -2.97 4.23
N ASP A 311 16.13 -2.21 3.92
CA ASP A 311 15.28 -1.53 4.93
C ASP A 311 14.31 -2.48 5.64
N THR A 312 14.04 -3.65 5.05
CA THR A 312 13.08 -4.63 5.59
C THR A 312 13.76 -5.89 6.12
N PHE A 313 15.08 -5.99 5.98
CA PHE A 313 15.88 -7.17 6.27
C PHE A 313 15.72 -7.65 7.72
N ASP A 314 16.06 -6.81 8.70
CA ASP A 314 16.05 -7.23 10.11
C ASP A 314 14.66 -7.72 10.55
N ASP A 315 13.61 -6.98 10.20
CA ASP A 315 12.22 -7.31 10.56
C ASP A 315 11.76 -8.62 9.91
N LYS A 316 12.00 -8.79 8.61
CA LYS A 316 11.54 -9.99 7.87
C LYS A 316 12.27 -11.25 8.34
N ILE A 317 13.59 -11.18 8.55
CA ILE A 317 14.35 -12.33 9.07
C ILE A 317 13.95 -12.64 10.52
N GLN A 318 13.71 -11.63 11.35
CA GLN A 318 13.28 -11.84 12.73
C GLN A 318 11.86 -12.43 12.80
N GLU A 319 10.95 -12.02 11.92
CA GLU A 319 9.60 -12.61 11.79
C GLU A 319 9.67 -14.09 11.40
N LEU A 320 10.54 -14.46 10.45
CA LEU A 320 10.76 -15.86 10.07
C LEU A 320 11.25 -16.70 11.25
N ILE A 321 12.23 -16.21 12.01
CA ILE A 321 12.71 -16.88 13.23
C ILE A 321 11.61 -17.00 14.28
N THR A 322 10.79 -15.97 14.46
CA THR A 322 9.73 -15.96 15.48
C THR A 322 8.57 -16.90 15.10
N SER A 323 8.12 -16.85 13.85
CA SER A 323 7.08 -17.73 13.31
C SER A 323 7.47 -19.20 13.38
N SER A 324 8.75 -19.54 13.18
CA SER A 324 9.26 -20.90 13.35
C SER A 324 9.36 -21.34 14.82
N GLN A 325 9.37 -20.41 15.78
CA GLN A 325 9.43 -20.68 17.23
C GLN A 325 8.04 -20.77 17.89
N VAL A 326 7.03 -20.06 17.38
CA VAL A 326 5.66 -20.00 17.93
C VAL A 326 4.83 -21.26 17.60
N ALA A 327 5.40 -22.24 16.91
CA ALA A 327 4.79 -23.54 16.62
C ALA A 327 4.57 -24.44 17.87
N ASN A 328 4.51 -23.88 19.08
CA ASN A 328 4.05 -24.61 20.26
C ASN A 328 2.52 -24.79 20.18
N PHE A 329 2.14 -26.02 19.88
CA PHE A 329 0.79 -26.52 19.65
C PHE A 329 -0.18 -26.17 20.80
N GLN A 330 -1.12 -25.27 20.55
CA GLN A 330 -2.42 -25.32 21.23
C GLN A 330 -3.31 -26.36 20.53
N GLU A 331 -4.05 -27.13 21.31
CA GLU A 331 -4.93 -28.19 20.83
C GLU A 331 -6.23 -27.60 20.26
N TYR A 332 -6.31 -27.56 18.92
CA TYR A 332 -7.51 -27.12 18.21
C TYR A 332 -8.46 -28.27 17.83
N VAL A 333 -8.03 -29.52 18.00
CA VAL A 333 -8.77 -30.75 17.65
C VAL A 333 -8.53 -31.76 18.77
N THR A 334 -9.61 -32.20 19.40
CA THR A 334 -9.60 -33.21 20.46
C THR A 334 -9.76 -34.62 19.89
N ASN A 335 -9.43 -35.64 20.68
CA ASN A 335 -9.70 -37.03 20.31
C ASN A 335 -11.20 -37.27 20.10
N GLU A 336 -12.06 -36.53 20.83
CA GLU A 336 -13.51 -36.65 20.76
C GLU A 336 -14.04 -36.14 19.40
N ASP A 337 -13.50 -35.02 18.90
CA ASP A 337 -13.81 -34.49 17.55
C ASP A 337 -13.48 -35.52 16.45
N VAL A 338 -12.35 -36.22 16.58
CA VAL A 338 -11.91 -37.26 15.64
C VAL A 338 -12.87 -38.46 15.68
N ILE A 339 -13.24 -38.92 16.87
CA ILE A 339 -14.18 -40.04 17.07
C ILE A 339 -15.54 -39.70 16.47
N GLU A 340 -16.05 -38.50 16.74
CA GLU A 340 -17.31 -38.02 16.21
C GLU A 340 -17.29 -37.95 14.67
N HIS A 341 -16.20 -37.45 14.07
CA HIS A 341 -16.07 -37.42 12.62
C HIS A 341 -16.11 -38.82 12.00
N ILE A 342 -15.39 -39.80 12.57
CA ILE A 342 -15.38 -41.19 12.09
C ILE A 342 -16.76 -41.85 12.20
N ARG A 343 -17.45 -41.62 13.32
CA ARG A 343 -18.82 -42.12 13.54
C ARG A 343 -19.78 -41.60 12.47
N ASN A 344 -19.65 -40.32 12.13
CA ASN A 344 -20.50 -39.67 11.13
C ASN A 344 -20.14 -40.06 9.69
N LYS A 345 -18.88 -40.34 9.39
CA LYS A 345 -18.43 -40.86 8.08
C LYS A 345 -18.96 -42.28 7.82
N ASN A 346 -19.19 -43.05 8.88
CA ASN A 346 -19.62 -44.45 8.81
C ASN A 346 -20.98 -44.67 9.51
N PRO A 347 -22.10 -44.08 9.03
CA PRO A 347 -23.40 -44.10 9.73
C PRO A 347 -24.00 -45.50 9.90
N ASN A 348 -23.59 -46.46 9.06
CA ASN A 348 -24.01 -47.85 9.12
C ASN A 348 -23.21 -48.67 10.14
N PHE A 349 -22.14 -48.11 10.69
CA PHE A 349 -21.33 -48.73 11.73
C PHE A 349 -21.62 -48.08 13.09
N GLN A 350 -21.62 -48.88 14.15
CA GLN A 350 -21.78 -48.43 15.53
C GLN A 350 -20.49 -48.68 16.29
N LEU A 351 -20.07 -47.71 17.11
CA LEU A 351 -18.93 -47.87 18.02
C LEU A 351 -19.30 -48.92 19.08
N GLU A 352 -18.58 -50.04 19.10
CA GLU A 352 -18.79 -51.17 20.01
C GLU A 352 -17.86 -51.11 21.21
N GLU A 353 -16.57 -50.80 20.98
CA GLU A 353 -15.56 -50.65 22.02
C GLU A 353 -14.71 -49.40 21.80
N GLN A 354 -14.46 -48.67 22.88
CA GLN A 354 -13.44 -47.64 22.99
C GLN A 354 -12.51 -48.02 24.14
N PHE A 355 -11.20 -47.98 23.89
CA PHE A 355 -10.20 -48.34 24.88
C PHE A 355 -9.11 -47.26 24.94
N ASP A 356 -9.06 -46.54 26.05
CA ASP A 356 -8.13 -45.44 26.28
C ASP A 356 -6.94 -45.89 27.15
N GLU A 357 -5.73 -45.61 26.69
CA GLU A 357 -4.48 -45.88 27.41
C GLU A 357 -3.52 -44.69 27.34
N GLU A 358 -2.48 -44.74 28.18
CA GLU A 358 -1.41 -43.74 28.12
C GLU A 358 -0.69 -43.81 26.75
N GLY A 359 -1.02 -42.85 25.88
CA GLY A 359 -0.41 -42.69 24.57
C GLY A 359 -1.27 -43.14 23.37
N TYR A 360 -2.39 -43.85 23.56
CA TYR A 360 -3.28 -44.19 22.45
C TYR A 360 -4.73 -44.45 22.87
N THR A 361 -5.65 -44.30 21.92
CA THR A 361 -7.06 -44.70 22.02
C THR A 361 -7.39 -45.68 20.89
N LEU A 362 -7.93 -46.85 21.22
CA LEU A 362 -8.40 -47.85 20.25
C LEU A 362 -9.91 -47.76 20.10
N LEU A 363 -10.40 -47.78 18.85
CA LEU A 363 -11.81 -47.65 18.49
C LEU A 363 -12.23 -48.81 17.58
N ASN A 364 -13.28 -49.53 17.97
CA ASN A 364 -13.85 -50.64 17.20
C ASN A 364 -15.29 -50.31 16.79
N PHE A 365 -15.53 -50.26 15.49
CA PHE A 365 -16.83 -49.98 14.88
C PHE A 365 -17.37 -51.23 14.18
N CYS A 366 -18.62 -51.61 14.42
CA CYS A 366 -19.25 -52.79 13.84
C CYS A 366 -20.47 -52.43 12.98
N LEU A 367 -20.65 -53.11 11.84
CA LEU A 367 -21.80 -52.86 10.96
C LEU A 367 -23.11 -53.28 11.65
N LYS A 368 -24.11 -52.39 11.70
CA LYS A 368 -25.37 -52.56 12.45
C LYS A 368 -26.14 -53.84 12.13
N GLU A 369 -26.04 -54.34 10.89
CA GLU A 369 -26.78 -55.52 10.40
C GLU A 369 -25.89 -56.79 10.29
N HIS A 370 -24.56 -56.65 10.38
CA HIS A 370 -23.62 -57.76 10.34
C HIS A 370 -22.41 -57.50 11.25
N THR A 371 -22.49 -57.98 12.49
CA THR A 371 -21.47 -57.76 13.54
C THR A 371 -20.10 -58.38 13.23
N THR A 372 -19.98 -59.20 12.19
CA THR A 372 -18.71 -59.78 11.74
C THR A 372 -17.85 -58.80 10.94
N VAL A 373 -18.40 -57.68 10.46
CA VAL A 373 -17.67 -56.66 9.71
C VAL A 373 -17.30 -55.50 10.64
N THR A 374 -16.01 -55.36 10.95
CA THR A 374 -15.48 -54.35 11.88
C THR A 374 -14.50 -53.38 11.22
N LEU A 375 -14.63 -52.08 11.50
CA LEU A 375 -13.61 -51.06 11.23
C LEU A 375 -12.85 -50.75 12.53
N LYS A 376 -11.52 -50.76 12.47
CA LYS A 376 -10.67 -50.63 13.66
C LYS A 376 -9.72 -49.46 13.47
N TYR A 377 -9.76 -48.51 14.40
CA TYR A 377 -8.90 -47.32 14.38
C TYR A 377 -8.06 -47.26 15.66
N LEU A 378 -6.76 -46.99 15.53
CA LEU A 378 -5.87 -46.70 16.66
C LEU A 378 -5.42 -45.25 16.57
N LEU A 379 -5.95 -44.41 17.45
CA LEU A 379 -5.59 -43.00 17.56
C LEU A 379 -4.36 -42.86 18.47
N LEU A 380 -3.23 -42.46 17.90
CA LEU A 380 -2.01 -42.18 18.67
C LEU A 380 -2.06 -40.76 19.22
N ASN A 381 -1.86 -40.62 20.53
CA ASN A 381 -1.77 -39.30 21.17
C ASN A 381 -0.50 -38.57 20.71
N ARG A 382 -0.49 -37.24 20.74
CA ARG A 382 0.63 -36.42 20.23
C ARG A 382 1.97 -36.73 20.91
N THR A 383 1.93 -36.93 22.22
CA THR A 383 3.09 -37.24 23.07
C THR A 383 3.42 -38.73 23.13
N ALA A 384 2.76 -39.57 22.32
CA ALA A 384 2.91 -41.01 22.38
C ALA A 384 4.33 -41.46 22.01
N ASN A 385 4.96 -42.20 22.92
CA ASN A 385 6.18 -42.94 22.62
C ASN A 385 5.81 -44.16 21.77
N ILE A 386 5.98 -44.05 20.44
CA ILE A 386 5.52 -45.04 19.46
C ILE A 386 6.03 -46.47 19.78
N PRO A 387 7.33 -46.71 20.06
CA PRO A 387 7.80 -48.04 20.45
C PRO A 387 7.19 -48.59 21.74
N VAL A 388 6.96 -47.74 22.75
CA VAL A 388 6.34 -48.17 24.02
C VAL A 388 4.86 -48.48 23.80
N CYS A 389 4.14 -47.62 23.08
CA CYS A 389 2.74 -47.80 22.75
C CYS A 389 2.54 -49.07 21.92
N ALA A 390 3.40 -49.33 20.93
CA ALA A 390 3.36 -50.54 20.12
C ALA A 390 3.65 -51.79 20.95
N ALA A 391 4.65 -51.76 21.83
CA ALA A 391 4.94 -52.89 22.72
C ALA A 391 3.77 -53.20 23.65
N HIS A 392 3.13 -52.16 24.21
CA HIS A 392 1.94 -52.29 25.05
C HIS A 392 0.71 -52.79 24.27
N PHE A 393 0.49 -52.26 23.06
CA PHE A 393 -0.57 -52.70 22.17
C PHE A 393 -0.39 -54.18 21.78
N HIS A 394 0.81 -54.57 21.38
CA HIS A 394 1.11 -55.95 20.99
C HIS A 394 1.11 -56.93 22.16
N SER A 395 1.36 -56.52 23.41
CA SER A 395 1.25 -57.43 24.55
C SER A 395 -0.21 -57.77 24.88
N LYS A 396 -1.13 -56.83 24.63
CA LYS A 396 -2.54 -56.91 25.00
C LYS A 396 -3.46 -57.36 23.87
N PHE A 397 -3.12 -57.04 22.62
CA PHE A 397 -4.02 -57.14 21.45
C PHE A 397 -3.42 -57.87 20.22
N LYS A 398 -2.21 -58.45 20.35
CA LYS A 398 -1.38 -58.99 19.24
C LYS A 398 -2.11 -59.79 18.16
N ASP A 399 -3.01 -60.69 18.57
CA ASP A 399 -3.59 -61.69 17.67
C ASP A 399 -4.94 -61.25 17.07
N GLN A 400 -5.58 -60.20 17.62
CA GLN A 400 -6.93 -59.75 17.23
C GLN A 400 -6.92 -58.56 16.25
N TYR A 401 -5.78 -57.86 16.10
CA TYR A 401 -5.70 -56.58 15.36
C TYR A 401 -4.59 -56.53 14.28
N ARG A 402 -4.01 -57.68 13.92
CA ARG A 402 -2.96 -57.80 12.88
C ARG A 402 -3.40 -57.48 11.45
N LYS A 403 -4.71 -57.51 11.16
CA LYS A 403 -5.29 -57.20 9.84
C LYS A 403 -6.41 -56.18 10.03
N ASN A 404 -6.49 -55.18 9.15
CA ASN A 404 -7.52 -54.12 9.12
C ASN A 404 -7.46 -53.11 10.28
N LEU A 405 -6.26 -52.69 10.71
CA LEU A 405 -6.07 -51.59 11.67
C LEU A 405 -5.58 -50.33 10.96
N SER A 406 -6.38 -49.26 11.01
CA SER A 406 -5.98 -47.93 10.54
C SER A 406 -5.46 -47.11 11.71
N ILE A 407 -4.22 -46.62 11.62
CA ILE A 407 -3.62 -45.79 12.66
C ILE A 407 -3.86 -44.33 12.32
N LEU A 408 -4.49 -43.60 13.24
CA LEU A 408 -4.72 -42.17 13.14
C LEU A 408 -3.64 -41.44 13.93
N MET A 409 -3.01 -40.44 13.33
CA MET A 409 -1.99 -39.64 14.02
C MET A 409 -1.97 -38.18 13.59
N HIS A 410 -1.53 -37.29 14.46
CA HIS A 410 -1.33 -35.88 14.09
C HIS A 410 -0.11 -35.71 13.18
N LYS A 411 -0.25 -34.84 12.17
CA LYS A 411 0.86 -34.38 11.32
C LYS A 411 1.59 -33.26 12.07
N GLU A 412 2.71 -33.58 12.70
CA GLU A 412 3.58 -32.60 13.37
C GLU A 412 4.57 -32.00 12.36
N ALA A 413 5.03 -30.77 12.59
CA ALA A 413 5.89 -30.04 11.65
C ALA A 413 7.33 -30.59 11.52
N GLU A 414 7.75 -31.53 12.37
CA GLU A 414 9.09 -32.12 12.34
C GLU A 414 9.03 -33.61 11.93
N ARG A 415 9.66 -33.95 10.80
CA ARG A 415 10.05 -35.33 10.44
C ARG A 415 8.91 -36.37 10.39
N VAL A 416 7.76 -35.98 9.84
CA VAL A 416 6.56 -36.82 9.62
C VAL A 416 6.91 -38.17 9.01
N ARG A 417 7.80 -38.19 8.01
CA ARG A 417 8.25 -39.41 7.33
C ARG A 417 8.92 -40.40 8.28
N LYS A 418 9.86 -39.96 9.14
CA LYS A 418 10.51 -40.83 10.13
C LYS A 418 9.49 -41.36 11.15
N LYS A 419 8.56 -40.51 11.60
CA LYS A 419 7.50 -40.92 12.52
C LYS A 419 6.59 -41.98 11.89
N THR A 420 6.26 -41.81 10.60
CA THR A 420 5.48 -42.75 9.79
C THR A 420 6.20 -44.08 9.63
N GLU A 421 7.47 -44.06 9.21
CA GLU A 421 8.32 -45.27 9.10
C GLU A 421 8.43 -45.99 10.44
N LEU A 422 8.58 -45.25 11.54
CA LEU A 422 8.62 -45.81 12.90
C LEU A 422 7.29 -46.48 13.29
N VAL A 423 6.15 -45.86 12.99
CA VAL A 423 4.82 -46.47 13.22
C VAL A 423 4.64 -47.72 12.36
N GLN A 424 4.98 -47.66 11.07
CA GLN A 424 4.88 -48.79 10.15
C GLN A 424 5.74 -49.96 10.64
N ALA A 425 6.98 -49.70 11.05
CA ALA A 425 7.90 -50.71 11.57
C ALA A 425 7.41 -51.35 12.87
N ASN A 426 6.87 -50.56 13.80
CA ASN A 426 6.47 -51.05 15.12
C ASN A 426 5.07 -51.70 15.14
N PHE A 427 4.10 -51.16 14.41
CA PHE A 427 2.73 -51.69 14.38
C PHE A 427 2.45 -52.66 13.22
N GLN A 428 3.39 -52.80 12.27
CA GLN A 428 3.27 -53.69 11.10
C GLN A 428 2.01 -53.42 10.25
N THR A 429 1.61 -52.15 10.13
CA THR A 429 0.48 -51.71 9.30
C THR A 429 0.94 -50.75 8.20
N SER A 430 0.27 -50.80 7.06
CA SER A 430 0.44 -49.83 5.96
C SER A 430 -0.65 -48.74 5.98
N SER A 431 -1.70 -48.89 6.79
CA SER A 431 -2.82 -47.94 6.86
C SER A 431 -2.58 -46.90 7.96
N ILE A 432 -1.89 -45.82 7.60
CA ILE A 432 -1.71 -44.64 8.45
C ILE A 432 -2.49 -43.49 7.83
N ILE A 433 -3.30 -42.82 8.63
CA ILE A 433 -4.12 -41.68 8.22
C ILE A 433 -3.75 -40.51 9.11
N PHE A 434 -3.32 -39.41 8.51
CA PHE A 434 -3.10 -38.19 9.28
C PHE A 434 -4.44 -37.55 9.60
N ILE A 435 -4.59 -37.05 10.84
CA ILE A 435 -5.82 -36.41 11.30
C ILE A 435 -6.16 -35.20 10.41
N HIS A 436 -5.17 -34.46 9.92
CA HIS A 436 -5.35 -33.38 8.96
C HIS A 436 -6.06 -33.85 7.67
N ASP A 437 -5.65 -35.01 7.16
CA ASP A 437 -6.15 -35.58 5.90
C ASP A 437 -7.52 -36.26 6.11
N LEU A 438 -7.78 -36.76 7.32
CA LEU A 438 -9.06 -37.37 7.69
C LEU A 438 -10.23 -36.40 7.49
N PHE A 439 -10.05 -35.12 7.83
CA PHE A 439 -11.10 -34.10 7.73
C PHE A 439 -11.22 -33.47 6.33
N SER A 440 -10.22 -33.60 5.47
CA SER A 440 -10.19 -32.99 4.13
C SER A 440 -10.93 -33.81 3.07
N ASP A 441 -11.06 -35.14 3.25
CA ASP A 441 -11.64 -36.06 2.25
C ASP A 441 -12.99 -35.60 1.66
N LYS A 442 -13.91 -35.10 2.50
CA LYS A 442 -15.21 -34.59 2.02
C LYS A 442 -15.05 -33.29 1.24
N ILE A 443 -14.16 -32.41 1.67
CA ILE A 443 -13.90 -31.15 0.97
C ILE A 443 -13.27 -31.44 -0.40
N GLU A 444 -12.38 -32.43 -0.52
CA GLU A 444 -11.77 -32.80 -1.83
C GLU A 444 -12.77 -33.31 -2.86
N GLN A 445 -13.77 -34.07 -2.43
CA GLN A 445 -14.80 -34.60 -3.32
C GLN A 445 -15.82 -33.55 -3.75
N THR A 446 -15.92 -32.49 -2.97
CA THR A 446 -16.99 -31.49 -3.07
C THR A 446 -16.47 -30.23 -3.75
N PHE A 447 -15.36 -29.67 -3.27
CA PHE A 447 -14.81 -28.40 -3.72
C PHE A 447 -13.74 -28.64 -4.78
N HIS A 448 -14.11 -28.48 -6.04
CA HIS A 448 -13.15 -28.43 -7.14
C HIS A 448 -12.69 -26.99 -7.37
N PRO A 449 -11.42 -26.66 -7.09
CA PRO A 449 -10.95 -25.31 -7.26
C PRO A 449 -10.89 -24.97 -8.75
N ARG A 450 -11.60 -23.92 -9.15
CA ARG A 450 -11.51 -23.33 -10.50
C ARG A 450 -10.75 -22.02 -10.40
N ARG A 451 -9.84 -21.77 -11.34
CA ARG A 451 -9.22 -20.45 -11.45
C ARG A 451 -10.28 -19.42 -11.80
N LEU A 452 -10.17 -18.26 -11.17
CA LEU A 452 -11.01 -17.10 -11.45
C LEU A 452 -10.43 -16.25 -12.58
N LEU A 453 -9.11 -16.28 -12.77
CA LEU A 453 -8.37 -15.52 -13.77
C LEU A 453 -7.57 -16.42 -14.72
N GLU A 454 -7.40 -15.95 -15.96
CA GLU A 454 -6.46 -16.53 -16.90
C GLU A 454 -5.02 -16.00 -16.63
N PRO A 455 -3.97 -16.85 -16.73
CA PRO A 455 -2.60 -16.47 -16.35
C PRO A 455 -1.99 -15.28 -17.10
N SER A 456 -2.52 -14.93 -18.27
CA SER A 456 -2.00 -13.85 -19.13
C SER A 456 -2.63 -12.47 -18.89
N GLU A 457 -3.53 -12.33 -17.91
CA GLU A 457 -4.46 -11.19 -17.85
C GLU A 457 -4.24 -10.20 -16.71
N TYR A 458 -3.17 -10.31 -15.90
CA TYR A 458 -2.95 -9.35 -14.81
C TYR A 458 -1.50 -8.92 -14.58
N VAL A 459 -1.35 -7.69 -14.09
CA VAL A 459 -0.10 -7.16 -13.53
C VAL A 459 -0.12 -7.40 -12.02
N SER A 460 0.97 -7.93 -11.47
CA SER A 460 1.06 -8.20 -10.02
C SER A 460 0.91 -6.92 -9.20
N PRO A 461 -0.06 -6.86 -8.25
CA PRO A 461 -0.31 -5.65 -7.46
C PRO A 461 0.78 -5.41 -6.41
N ILE A 462 0.90 -4.13 -6.02
CA ILE A 462 1.79 -3.70 -4.94
C ILE A 462 0.95 -3.15 -3.80
N PHE A 463 1.31 -3.54 -2.58
CA PHE A 463 0.65 -3.11 -1.36
C PHE A 463 1.59 -2.25 -0.53
N ARG A 464 1.04 -1.46 0.39
CA ARG A 464 1.77 -0.77 1.45
C ARG A 464 1.27 -1.23 2.81
N GLN A 465 2.20 -1.44 3.72
CA GLN A 465 1.92 -1.81 5.11
C GLN A 465 2.90 -1.07 6.03
N ASN A 466 2.39 -0.25 6.96
CA ASN A 466 3.19 0.50 7.95
C ASN A 466 4.41 1.24 7.34
N THR A 467 4.26 1.82 6.14
CA THR A 467 5.28 2.48 5.28
C THR A 467 6.09 1.60 4.33
N LYS A 468 6.04 0.27 4.46
CA LYS A 468 6.82 -0.67 3.62
C LYS A 468 6.01 -1.17 2.44
N LEU A 469 6.64 -1.32 1.28
CA LEU A 469 6.02 -1.94 0.11
C LEU A 469 6.00 -3.47 0.29
N GLN A 470 4.84 -4.07 0.06
CA GLN A 470 4.60 -5.50 0.10
C GLN A 470 4.08 -5.99 -1.26
N MET A 471 4.20 -7.29 -1.51
CA MET A 471 3.72 -7.96 -2.72
C MET A 471 2.69 -9.04 -2.37
N ILE A 472 2.08 -9.64 -3.39
CA ILE A 472 1.22 -10.82 -3.23
C ILE A 472 1.93 -11.93 -2.42
N SER A 473 3.23 -12.14 -2.64
CA SER A 473 3.98 -13.16 -1.90
C SER A 473 4.07 -12.89 -0.40
N ASP A 474 4.04 -11.63 0.04
CA ASP A 474 4.00 -11.28 1.47
C ASP A 474 2.64 -11.61 2.10
N ILE A 475 1.55 -11.40 1.36
CA ILE A 475 0.21 -11.85 1.78
C ILE A 475 0.15 -13.38 1.86
N LEU A 476 0.70 -14.08 0.86
CA LEU A 476 0.78 -15.55 0.86
C LEU A 476 1.63 -16.08 2.01
N ASN A 477 2.74 -15.41 2.35
CA ASN A 477 3.53 -15.72 3.53
C ASN A 477 2.75 -15.55 4.82
N TRP A 478 2.00 -14.45 4.95
CA TRP A 478 1.12 -14.26 6.10
C TRP A 478 0.08 -15.38 6.20
N ILE A 479 -0.54 -15.78 5.10
CA ILE A 479 -1.49 -16.90 5.04
C ILE A 479 -0.82 -18.24 5.41
N ALA A 480 0.41 -18.45 4.96
CA ALA A 480 1.13 -19.72 5.14
C ALA A 480 1.69 -19.89 6.55
N TYR A 481 2.28 -18.83 7.12
CA TYR A 481 3.21 -18.97 8.25
C TYR A 481 2.89 -18.09 9.46
N ASN A 482 2.09 -17.03 9.32
CA ASN A 482 1.79 -16.15 10.45
C ASN A 482 0.85 -16.87 11.44
N ALA A 483 1.24 -17.01 12.70
CA ALA A 483 0.46 -17.72 13.71
C ALA A 483 -0.37 -16.78 14.62
N THR A 484 -0.15 -15.46 14.55
CA THR A 484 -0.66 -14.50 15.53
C THR A 484 -1.85 -13.70 15.03
N SER A 485 -1.96 -13.53 13.72
CA SER A 485 -2.99 -12.76 13.02
C SER A 485 -3.84 -13.66 12.11
N PHE A 486 -5.16 -13.56 12.22
CA PHE A 486 -6.13 -14.42 11.50
C PHE A 486 -6.90 -13.65 10.42
N VAL A 487 -7.04 -12.34 10.59
CA VAL A 487 -7.73 -11.46 9.65
C VAL A 487 -6.72 -10.54 8.96
N GLY A 488 -6.78 -10.53 7.63
CA GLY A 488 -6.08 -9.59 6.77
C GLY A 488 -7.09 -8.73 6.01
N ILE A 489 -6.80 -7.44 5.86
CA ILE A 489 -7.66 -6.50 5.15
C ILE A 489 -6.89 -5.88 3.99
N ILE A 490 -7.31 -6.17 2.76
CA ILE A 490 -6.87 -5.45 1.56
C ILE A 490 -7.75 -4.23 1.40
N HIS A 491 -7.20 -3.05 1.65
CA HIS A 491 -7.93 -1.81 1.48
C HIS A 491 -7.34 -0.97 0.36
N GLY A 492 -8.12 -0.05 -0.16
CA GLY A 492 -7.68 0.85 -1.22
C GLY A 492 -8.86 1.54 -1.86
N ALA A 493 -8.56 2.55 -2.66
CA ALA A 493 -9.56 3.34 -3.35
C ALA A 493 -10.45 2.55 -4.34
N GLY A 494 -11.54 3.16 -4.78
CA GLY A 494 -12.34 2.63 -5.89
C GLY A 494 -11.49 2.49 -7.16
N GLY A 495 -11.64 1.38 -7.89
CA GLY A 495 -10.97 1.17 -9.18
C GLY A 495 -9.48 0.80 -9.14
N VAL A 496 -8.87 0.64 -7.95
CA VAL A 496 -7.45 0.24 -7.82
C VAL A 496 -7.17 -1.26 -8.02
N GLY A 497 -8.21 -2.07 -8.21
CA GLY A 497 -8.07 -3.51 -8.50
C GLY A 497 -8.12 -4.44 -7.29
N LYS A 498 -8.85 -4.09 -6.22
CA LYS A 498 -8.97 -4.92 -4.99
C LYS A 498 -9.54 -6.32 -5.24
N THR A 499 -10.61 -6.40 -6.03
CA THR A 499 -11.22 -7.67 -6.45
C THR A 499 -10.20 -8.51 -7.21
N THR A 500 -9.55 -7.95 -8.23
CA THR A 500 -8.47 -8.60 -8.98
C THR A 500 -7.31 -9.04 -8.07
N ALA A 501 -6.89 -8.25 -7.10
CA ALA A 501 -5.88 -8.64 -6.13
C ALA A 501 -6.32 -9.86 -5.29
N SER A 502 -7.60 -9.93 -4.91
CA SER A 502 -8.17 -11.04 -4.14
C SER A 502 -8.30 -12.31 -4.98
N GLU A 503 -8.67 -12.17 -6.25
CA GLU A 503 -8.69 -13.24 -7.25
C GLU A 503 -7.28 -13.79 -7.52
N ILE A 504 -6.26 -12.92 -7.64
CA ILE A 504 -4.86 -13.34 -7.77
C ILE A 504 -4.41 -14.14 -6.54
N VAL A 505 -4.75 -13.69 -5.32
CA VAL A 505 -4.44 -14.45 -4.09
C VAL A 505 -5.14 -15.81 -4.13
N HIS A 506 -6.42 -15.85 -4.46
CA HIS A 506 -7.20 -17.08 -4.64
C HIS A 506 -6.52 -18.06 -5.60
N ASP A 507 -6.25 -17.62 -6.83
CA ASP A 507 -5.69 -18.48 -7.89
C ASP A 507 -4.25 -18.91 -7.58
N THR A 508 -3.48 -18.05 -6.92
CA THR A 508 -2.14 -18.42 -6.46
C THR A 508 -2.22 -19.49 -5.39
N ILE A 509 -3.16 -19.42 -4.44
CA ILE A 509 -3.36 -20.47 -3.43
C ILE A 509 -3.81 -21.78 -4.11
N VAL A 510 -4.84 -21.70 -4.96
CA VAL A 510 -5.35 -22.85 -5.71
C VAL A 510 -4.24 -23.54 -6.51
N SER A 511 -3.40 -22.76 -7.22
CA SER A 511 -2.32 -23.31 -8.05
C SER A 511 -1.04 -23.71 -7.30
N ALA A 512 -0.83 -23.18 -6.10
CA ALA A 512 0.37 -23.45 -5.30
C ALA A 512 0.19 -24.66 -4.38
N PHE A 513 -0.98 -24.83 -3.75
CA PHE A 513 -1.17 -25.81 -2.67
C PHE A 513 -1.74 -27.17 -3.13
N ASP A 514 -1.78 -27.44 -4.43
CA ASP A 514 -2.22 -28.73 -4.99
C ASP A 514 -1.22 -29.89 -4.74
N SER A 515 0.02 -29.59 -4.34
CA SER A 515 1.09 -30.56 -4.14
C SER A 515 1.16 -31.07 -2.69
N SER A 516 1.20 -32.40 -2.56
CA SER A 516 0.93 -33.25 -1.40
C SER A 516 1.83 -33.09 -0.14
N SER A 517 2.73 -32.11 -0.08
CA SER A 517 3.73 -32.00 1.01
C SER A 517 3.29 -31.08 2.16
N SER A 518 2.66 -29.92 1.88
CA SER A 518 2.40 -28.87 2.91
C SER A 518 0.94 -28.73 3.38
N GLY A 519 0.06 -29.69 3.08
CA GLY A 519 -1.35 -29.61 3.41
C GLY A 519 -2.12 -28.76 2.39
N ARG A 520 -3.10 -29.37 1.72
CA ARG A 520 -3.95 -28.68 0.75
C ARG A 520 -4.77 -27.61 1.45
N LYS A 521 -4.83 -26.42 0.88
CA LYS A 521 -5.65 -25.31 1.36
C LYS A 521 -6.81 -25.09 0.39
N TYR A 522 -8.01 -24.89 0.95
CA TYR A 522 -9.22 -24.59 0.21
C TYR A 522 -9.60 -23.14 0.43
N VAL A 523 -9.92 -22.46 -0.66
CA VAL A 523 -10.31 -21.05 -0.61
C VAL A 523 -11.81 -20.95 -0.83
N LEU A 524 -12.51 -20.37 0.14
CA LEU A 524 -13.91 -20.00 0.03
C LEU A 524 -13.99 -18.53 -0.39
N PHE A 525 -14.35 -18.29 -1.65
CA PHE A 525 -14.52 -16.94 -2.17
C PHE A 525 -15.98 -16.50 -2.00
N ILE A 526 -16.21 -15.46 -1.21
CA ILE A 526 -17.55 -14.92 -0.90
C ILE A 526 -17.66 -13.52 -1.47
N GLU A 527 -18.48 -13.39 -2.50
CA GLU A 527 -18.80 -12.11 -3.14
C GLU A 527 -19.88 -11.35 -2.35
N ALA A 528 -19.78 -10.02 -2.32
CA ALA A 528 -20.74 -9.14 -1.67
C ALA A 528 -22.19 -9.41 -2.10
N LYS A 529 -22.42 -9.60 -3.41
CA LYS A 529 -23.75 -9.89 -3.96
C LYS A 529 -24.36 -11.15 -3.36
N SER A 530 -23.59 -12.24 -3.29
CA SER A 530 -24.05 -13.50 -2.71
C SER A 530 -24.42 -13.34 -1.23
N TYR A 531 -23.69 -12.51 -0.49
CA TYR A 531 -24.02 -12.16 0.89
C TYR A 531 -25.31 -11.33 0.98
N ILE A 532 -25.42 -10.26 0.18
CA ILE A 532 -26.59 -9.37 0.19
C ILE A 532 -27.87 -10.15 -0.16
N ASP A 533 -27.83 -10.99 -1.20
CA ASP A 533 -28.97 -11.82 -1.62
C ASP A 533 -29.39 -12.78 -0.48
N ALA A 534 -28.43 -13.37 0.23
CA ALA A 534 -28.69 -14.29 1.34
C ALA A 534 -29.29 -13.61 2.59
N PHE A 535 -28.96 -12.34 2.85
CA PHE A 535 -29.27 -11.67 4.13
C PHE A 535 -30.19 -10.44 4.04
N SER A 536 -30.56 -9.98 2.83
CA SER A 536 -31.43 -8.81 2.60
C SER A 536 -32.89 -8.98 3.09
N THR A 537 -33.42 -10.20 3.07
CA THR A 537 -34.84 -10.49 3.37
C THR A 537 -35.14 -10.86 4.83
N ARG A 538 -34.11 -11.02 5.68
CA ARG A 538 -34.27 -11.50 7.06
C ARG A 538 -34.38 -10.32 8.05
N SER A 539 -35.62 -9.92 8.31
CA SER A 539 -35.99 -8.70 9.07
C SER A 539 -35.95 -8.83 10.60
N ASN A 540 -35.62 -9.98 11.20
CA ASN A 540 -35.50 -10.12 12.65
C ASN A 540 -34.22 -10.87 13.08
N LEU A 541 -33.47 -10.19 13.96
CA LEU A 541 -32.42 -10.58 14.93
C LEU A 541 -31.71 -11.95 14.82
N ASP A 542 -30.39 -11.90 15.03
CA ASP A 542 -29.68 -12.48 16.20
C ASP A 542 -28.41 -13.25 15.80
N LEU A 543 -27.23 -12.63 15.90
CA LEU A 543 -25.86 -13.19 15.85
C LEU A 543 -25.41 -14.03 14.63
N SER A 544 -26.30 -14.71 13.90
CA SER A 544 -26.01 -15.62 12.80
C SER A 544 -25.52 -14.92 11.51
N LYS A 545 -25.58 -13.59 11.45
CA LYS A 545 -25.07 -12.79 10.32
C LYS A 545 -23.55 -12.69 10.31
N TYR A 546 -22.92 -12.90 11.46
CA TYR A 546 -21.45 -12.87 11.64
C TYR A 546 -20.86 -14.27 11.84
N ASP A 547 -21.70 -15.30 11.87
CA ASP A 547 -21.30 -16.69 12.01
C ASP A 547 -20.75 -17.23 10.67
N LEU A 548 -19.49 -17.65 10.66
CA LEU A 548 -18.78 -18.06 9.44
C LEU A 548 -19.45 -19.24 8.74
N TYR A 549 -19.94 -20.23 9.49
CA TYR A 549 -20.63 -21.36 8.91
C TYR A 549 -21.96 -20.96 8.28
N THR A 550 -22.75 -20.11 8.94
CA THR A 550 -24.00 -19.60 8.39
C THR A 550 -23.75 -18.80 7.11
N ILE A 551 -22.73 -17.95 7.08
CA ILE A 551 -22.36 -17.20 5.88
C ILE A 551 -22.00 -18.18 4.76
N PHE A 552 -21.08 -19.13 5.02
CA PHE A 552 -20.69 -20.15 4.06
C PHE A 552 -21.90 -20.93 3.51
N ARG A 553 -22.79 -21.39 4.41
CA ARG A 553 -23.96 -22.20 4.06
C ARG A 553 -24.93 -21.49 3.11
N ASN A 554 -25.11 -20.19 3.29
CA ASN A 554 -26.08 -19.42 2.49
C ASN A 554 -25.46 -18.76 1.26
N CYS A 555 -24.16 -18.43 1.28
CA CYS A 555 -23.51 -17.68 0.21
C CYS A 555 -22.77 -18.56 -0.80
N HIS A 556 -22.41 -19.80 -0.43
CA HIS A 556 -21.68 -20.71 -1.30
C HIS A 556 -22.61 -21.78 -1.90
N PRO A 557 -22.53 -22.12 -3.21
CA PRO A 557 -23.40 -23.13 -3.84
C PRO A 557 -23.37 -24.50 -3.15
N GLN A 558 -22.23 -24.82 -2.54
CA GLN A 558 -21.96 -26.08 -1.83
C GLN A 558 -22.15 -25.97 -0.31
N GLY A 559 -22.78 -24.88 0.14
CA GLY A 559 -22.95 -24.53 1.54
C GLY A 559 -23.65 -25.60 2.39
N ASN A 560 -24.49 -26.45 1.78
CA ASN A 560 -25.21 -27.52 2.47
C ASN A 560 -24.46 -28.87 2.48
N GLU A 561 -23.32 -28.99 1.78
CA GLU A 561 -22.59 -30.25 1.64
C GLU A 561 -21.66 -30.52 2.83
N LEU A 562 -21.23 -29.45 3.53
CA LEU A 562 -20.39 -29.51 4.72
C LEU A 562 -21.20 -29.26 6.00
N ARG A 563 -20.95 -30.05 7.05
CA ARG A 563 -21.55 -29.85 8.37
C ARG A 563 -20.81 -28.77 9.14
N GLU A 564 -21.50 -28.11 10.06
CA GLU A 564 -20.93 -27.04 10.90
C GLU A 564 -19.66 -27.47 11.64
N ALA A 565 -19.68 -28.65 12.28
CA ALA A 565 -18.51 -29.18 12.97
C ALA A 565 -17.34 -29.44 12.00
N ASP A 566 -17.59 -30.03 10.82
CA ASP A 566 -16.55 -30.30 9.83
C ASP A 566 -15.95 -29.00 9.26
N PHE A 567 -16.79 -27.96 9.10
CA PHE A 567 -16.36 -26.62 8.68
C PHE A 567 -15.40 -26.01 9.70
N TYR A 568 -15.81 -25.95 10.97
CA TYR A 568 -15.01 -25.34 12.02
C TYR A 568 -13.72 -26.13 12.32
N LEU A 569 -13.74 -27.46 12.19
CA LEU A 569 -12.53 -28.28 12.30
C LEU A 569 -11.54 -27.99 11.17
N ASN A 570 -12.00 -27.94 9.91
CA ASN A 570 -11.14 -27.62 8.77
C ASN A 570 -10.60 -26.18 8.85
N TYR A 571 -11.41 -25.24 9.33
CA TYR A 571 -10.95 -23.88 9.62
C TYR A 571 -9.90 -23.86 10.73
N ALA A 572 -10.15 -24.57 11.84
CA ALA A 572 -9.23 -24.62 12.98
C ALA A 572 -7.88 -25.30 12.68
N ILE A 573 -7.86 -26.26 11.75
CA ILE A 573 -6.62 -26.91 11.29
C ILE A 573 -5.85 -26.01 10.31
N GLY A 574 -6.52 -25.04 9.67
CA GLY A 574 -5.94 -24.15 8.67
C GLY A 574 -6.13 -24.61 7.22
N ASN A 575 -7.01 -25.59 6.99
CA ASN A 575 -7.38 -26.09 5.66
C ASN A 575 -8.24 -25.07 4.91
N LEU A 576 -9.03 -24.27 5.63
CA LEU A 576 -9.92 -23.27 5.03
C LEU A 576 -9.34 -21.85 5.12
N ILE A 577 -9.33 -21.18 3.98
CA ILE A 577 -9.09 -19.74 3.82
C ILE A 577 -10.37 -19.14 3.29
N ILE A 578 -10.83 -18.05 3.90
CA ILE A 578 -12.04 -17.35 3.47
C ILE A 578 -11.63 -16.00 2.88
N ILE A 579 -12.07 -15.70 1.67
CA ILE A 579 -11.88 -14.40 1.02
C ILE A 579 -13.24 -13.74 0.89
N PHE A 580 -13.41 -12.57 1.52
CA PHE A 580 -14.59 -11.72 1.37
C PHE A 580 -14.26 -10.57 0.42
N ASP A 581 -14.89 -10.56 -0.76
CA ASP A 581 -14.77 -9.52 -1.77
C ASP A 581 -15.97 -8.55 -1.69
N GLY A 582 -15.68 -7.25 -1.62
CA GLY A 582 -16.67 -6.17 -1.68
C GLY A 582 -17.41 -5.90 -0.37
N VAL A 583 -16.76 -5.98 0.79
CA VAL A 583 -17.46 -5.73 2.07
C VAL A 583 -18.00 -4.30 2.19
N ASP A 584 -17.39 -3.34 1.49
CA ASP A 584 -17.93 -1.98 1.32
C ASP A 584 -19.32 -1.96 0.66
N GLU A 585 -19.58 -2.85 -0.29
CA GLU A 585 -20.89 -2.99 -0.95
C GLU A 585 -21.93 -3.58 0.03
N ILE A 586 -21.51 -4.50 0.91
CA ILE A 586 -22.36 -5.05 1.98
C ILE A 586 -22.74 -3.95 2.98
N VAL A 587 -21.76 -3.17 3.47
CA VAL A 587 -21.99 -2.10 4.46
C VAL A 587 -22.92 -1.02 3.90
N SER A 588 -22.74 -0.64 2.63
CA SER A 588 -23.57 0.40 1.99
C SER A 588 -24.98 -0.07 1.67
N THR A 589 -25.17 -1.37 1.40
CA THR A 589 -26.49 -1.91 1.00
C THR A 589 -27.32 -2.38 2.19
N LEU A 590 -26.69 -2.97 3.21
CA LEU A 590 -27.38 -3.53 4.37
C LEU A 590 -27.30 -2.57 5.56
N PRO A 591 -28.38 -1.84 5.91
CA PRO A 591 -28.36 -0.80 6.94
C PRO A 591 -28.02 -1.30 8.35
N TYR A 592 -28.05 -2.62 8.57
CA TYR A 592 -27.75 -3.26 9.85
C TYR A 592 -26.36 -3.93 9.90
N PHE A 593 -25.59 -3.92 8.81
CA PHE A 593 -24.28 -4.54 8.78
C PHE A 593 -23.21 -3.54 9.22
N ASN A 594 -22.50 -3.85 10.31
CA ASN A 594 -21.37 -3.08 10.80
C ASN A 594 -20.07 -3.88 10.67
N LEU A 595 -19.08 -3.30 9.98
CA LEU A 595 -17.76 -3.93 9.75
C LEU A 595 -16.97 -4.09 11.06
N THR A 596 -17.01 -3.11 11.95
CA THR A 596 -16.33 -3.18 13.25
C THR A 596 -16.88 -4.33 14.09
N ASP A 597 -18.21 -4.46 14.17
CA ASP A 597 -18.86 -5.54 14.92
C ASP A 597 -18.56 -6.92 14.32
N PHE A 598 -18.50 -7.01 12.98
CA PHE A 598 -18.08 -8.23 12.29
C PHE A 598 -16.66 -8.64 12.70
N LEU A 599 -15.70 -7.72 12.61
CA LEU A 599 -14.30 -7.98 12.96
C LEU A 599 -14.13 -8.35 14.44
N VAL A 600 -14.82 -7.66 15.36
CA VAL A 600 -14.80 -7.97 16.79
C VAL A 600 -15.38 -9.37 17.06
N ASN A 601 -16.45 -9.76 16.37
CA ASN A 601 -17.02 -11.11 16.52
C ASN A 601 -16.06 -12.19 16.01
N LEU A 602 -15.39 -11.97 14.88
CA LEU A 602 -14.36 -12.90 14.38
C LEU A 602 -13.22 -13.10 15.39
N GLU A 603 -12.74 -12.03 16.03
CA GLU A 603 -11.70 -12.11 17.07
C GLU A 603 -12.20 -12.74 18.39
N LYS A 604 -13.49 -12.60 18.76
CA LYS A 604 -14.06 -13.34 19.89
C LYS A 604 -14.13 -14.85 19.61
N VAL A 605 -14.50 -15.23 18.40
CA VAL A 605 -14.59 -16.63 17.97
C VAL A 605 -13.21 -17.29 17.89
N ARG A 606 -12.14 -16.52 17.60
CA ARG A 606 -10.73 -16.96 17.61
C ARG A 606 -10.31 -17.69 18.88
N GLN A 607 -10.81 -17.30 20.07
CA GLN A 607 -10.45 -18.00 21.31
C GLN A 607 -10.81 -19.51 21.27
N LYS A 608 -11.64 -19.92 20.31
CA LYS A 608 -12.10 -21.30 20.09
C LYS A 608 -11.71 -21.89 18.73
N LEU A 609 -11.19 -21.10 17.77
CA LEU A 609 -10.91 -21.54 16.40
C LEU A 609 -9.43 -21.34 16.05
N GLY A 610 -8.80 -22.38 15.50
CA GLY A 610 -7.38 -22.44 15.20
C GLY A 610 -6.90 -21.67 13.96
N ARG A 611 -6.06 -22.28 13.11
CA ARG A 611 -5.16 -21.61 12.14
C ARG A 611 -5.80 -21.04 10.86
N GLY A 612 -7.12 -21.01 10.75
CA GLY A 612 -7.83 -20.51 9.57
C GLY A 612 -7.51 -19.05 9.27
N LYS A 613 -7.65 -18.64 8.00
CA LYS A 613 -7.37 -17.26 7.57
C LYS A 613 -8.60 -16.62 6.95
N ILE A 614 -8.80 -15.33 7.21
CA ILE A 614 -9.83 -14.53 6.58
C ILE A 614 -9.17 -13.33 5.92
N LEU A 615 -9.36 -13.17 4.61
CA LEU A 615 -8.92 -12.01 3.86
C LEU A 615 -10.16 -11.22 3.45
N ILE A 616 -10.24 -9.97 3.84
CA ILE A 616 -11.36 -9.07 3.52
C ILE A 616 -10.83 -8.00 2.59
N ASN A 617 -11.57 -7.65 1.54
CA ASN A 617 -11.30 -6.41 0.84
C ASN A 617 -12.40 -5.36 1.07
N CYS A 618 -11.99 -4.09 1.12
CA CYS A 618 -12.89 -2.96 1.35
C CYS A 618 -12.27 -1.62 0.88
N ARG A 619 -13.06 -0.55 0.85
CA ARG A 619 -12.58 0.82 0.50
C ARG A 619 -11.96 1.54 1.71
N ASP A 620 -11.01 2.44 1.43
CA ASP A 620 -10.29 3.22 2.46
C ASP A 620 -11.19 3.98 3.43
N ALA A 621 -12.35 4.47 2.96
CA ALA A 621 -13.32 5.20 3.77
C ALA A 621 -13.82 4.40 4.99
N TYR A 622 -13.90 3.08 4.88
CA TYR A 622 -14.32 2.19 5.98
C TYR A 622 -13.16 1.82 6.90
N ILE A 623 -11.91 2.02 6.47
CA ILE A 623 -10.71 1.82 7.30
C ILE A 623 -10.48 3.02 8.22
N SER A 624 -10.69 4.25 7.74
CA SER A 624 -10.57 5.45 8.59
C SER A 624 -11.53 5.38 9.78
N THR A 625 -12.75 4.91 9.58
CA THR A 625 -13.71 4.72 10.67
C THR A 625 -13.32 3.60 11.63
N LEU A 626 -12.59 2.58 11.18
CA LEU A 626 -12.01 1.55 12.05
C LEU A 626 -10.83 2.09 12.87
N LYS A 627 -10.11 3.08 12.32
CA LYS A 627 -8.97 3.73 12.98
C LYS A 627 -9.36 4.50 14.25
N ASP A 628 -10.56 5.05 14.30
CA ASP A 628 -11.06 5.77 15.48
C ASP A 628 -11.35 4.84 16.68
N TYR A 629 -11.43 3.52 16.45
CA TYR A 629 -11.62 2.49 17.50
C TYR A 629 -10.31 1.76 17.87
N TYR A 630 -9.13 2.29 17.50
CA TYR A 630 -7.80 1.64 17.61
C TYR A 630 -7.32 1.25 19.01
N ASP A 631 -8.04 1.63 20.08
CA ASP A 631 -7.65 1.33 21.46
C ASP A 631 -8.04 -0.09 21.93
N LEU A 632 -8.66 -0.90 21.08
CA LEU A 632 -8.90 -2.32 21.35
C LEU A 632 -7.64 -3.14 20.99
N GLU A 633 -7.01 -3.80 21.97
CA GLU A 633 -5.87 -4.74 21.75
C GLU A 633 -6.14 -5.77 20.64
N GLU A 634 -7.40 -6.10 20.40
CA GLU A 634 -7.88 -7.04 19.38
C GLU A 634 -7.63 -6.53 17.94
N LEU A 635 -7.83 -5.24 17.66
CA LEU A 635 -7.63 -4.67 16.31
C LEU A 635 -6.15 -4.56 15.91
N ARG A 636 -5.23 -4.50 16.89
CA ARG A 636 -3.78 -4.52 16.63
C ARG A 636 -3.29 -5.85 16.02
N LYS A 637 -4.11 -6.90 16.07
CA LYS A 637 -3.78 -8.24 15.55
C LYS A 637 -4.24 -8.42 14.09
N ILE A 638 -4.96 -7.47 13.52
CA ILE A 638 -5.39 -7.47 12.11
C ILE A 638 -4.26 -6.94 11.21
N GLN A 639 -3.99 -7.61 10.10
CA GLN A 639 -3.04 -7.11 9.10
C GLN A 639 -3.77 -6.20 8.10
N PHE A 640 -3.28 -4.97 7.90
CA PHE A 640 -3.77 -4.07 6.87
C PHE A 640 -2.79 -4.03 5.70
N PHE A 641 -3.32 -4.21 4.49
CA PHE A 641 -2.60 -4.15 3.22
C PHE A 641 -3.24 -3.08 2.32
N GLU A 642 -2.62 -1.91 2.23
CA GLU A 642 -3.08 -0.81 1.36
C GLU A 642 -2.69 -1.13 -0.09
N LEU A 643 -3.65 -1.48 -0.95
CA LEU A 643 -3.42 -1.69 -2.38
C LEU A 643 -3.15 -0.34 -3.07
N LEU A 644 -1.95 -0.23 -3.65
CA LEU A 644 -1.52 0.98 -4.34
C LEU A 644 -1.96 0.98 -5.81
N PRO A 645 -2.23 2.16 -6.40
CA PRO A 645 -2.31 2.32 -7.85
C PRO A 645 -1.01 1.91 -8.53
N PHE A 646 -0.99 1.85 -9.87
CA PHE A 646 0.24 1.57 -10.61
C PHE A 646 1.15 2.81 -10.67
N ASN A 647 2.46 2.56 -10.71
CA ASN A 647 3.44 3.56 -11.13
C ASN A 647 3.61 3.48 -12.67
N GLU A 648 4.46 4.33 -13.25
CA GLU A 648 4.64 4.38 -14.71
C GLU A 648 5.12 3.04 -15.28
N ASP A 649 5.98 2.32 -14.55
CA ASP A 649 6.51 1.01 -14.97
C ASP A 649 5.40 -0.05 -15.02
N LEU A 650 4.59 -0.17 -13.95
CA LEU A 650 3.48 -1.11 -13.88
C LEU A 650 2.38 -0.76 -14.89
N ALA A 651 2.11 0.53 -15.11
CA ALA A 651 1.18 0.98 -16.14
C ALA A 651 1.68 0.61 -17.55
N THR A 652 2.98 0.73 -17.79
CA THR A 652 3.60 0.30 -19.04
C THR A 652 3.48 -1.22 -19.22
N SER A 653 3.75 -2.00 -18.17
CA SER A 653 3.54 -3.45 -18.18
C SER A 653 2.08 -3.81 -18.46
N PHE A 654 1.13 -3.08 -17.87
CA PHE A 654 -0.30 -3.26 -18.12
C PHE A 654 -0.65 -3.03 -19.58
N PHE A 655 -0.22 -1.91 -20.18
CA PHE A 655 -0.51 -1.64 -21.60
C PHE A 655 0.16 -2.63 -22.55
N ARG A 656 1.35 -3.14 -22.21
CA ARG A 656 2.04 -4.18 -22.99
C ARG A 656 1.30 -5.51 -23.03
N MET A 657 0.38 -5.76 -22.11
CA MET A 657 -0.49 -6.94 -22.18
C MET A 657 -1.55 -6.83 -23.28
N TYR A 658 -1.93 -5.61 -23.67
CA TYR A 658 -2.94 -5.35 -24.70
C TYR A 658 -2.32 -4.97 -26.05
N PHE A 659 -1.20 -4.24 -26.04
CA PHE A 659 -0.54 -3.75 -27.26
C PHE A 659 0.89 -4.25 -27.36
N ALA A 660 1.19 -4.96 -28.45
CA ALA A 660 2.57 -5.30 -28.82
C ALA A 660 3.32 -4.12 -29.47
N ASP A 661 2.60 -3.10 -29.95
CA ASP A 661 3.15 -1.91 -30.62
C ASP A 661 3.58 -0.85 -29.59
N ASP A 662 4.88 -0.54 -29.57
CA ASP A 662 5.46 0.47 -28.67
C ASP A 662 4.87 1.88 -28.90
N ALA A 663 4.39 2.21 -30.11
CA ALA A 663 3.76 3.50 -30.40
C ALA A 663 2.40 3.64 -29.68
N LYS A 664 1.56 2.60 -29.74
CA LYS A 664 0.28 2.54 -29.01
C LYS A 664 0.49 2.59 -27.49
N VAL A 665 1.49 1.86 -26.98
CA VAL A 665 1.85 1.90 -25.55
C VAL A 665 2.30 3.31 -25.14
N HIS A 666 3.11 3.97 -25.97
CA HIS A 666 3.55 5.35 -25.72
C HIS A 666 2.36 6.33 -25.70
N ASP A 667 1.41 6.19 -26.64
CA ASP A 667 0.19 7.01 -26.66
C ASP A 667 -0.70 6.75 -25.43
N CYS A 668 -0.84 5.50 -24.99
CA CYS A 668 -1.55 5.16 -23.75
C CYS A 668 -0.92 5.83 -22.53
N ILE A 669 0.42 5.79 -22.42
CA ILE A 669 1.15 6.43 -21.32
C ILE A 669 1.02 7.95 -21.39
N ARG A 670 1.07 8.56 -22.59
CA ARG A 670 0.82 9.99 -22.77
C ARG A 670 -0.56 10.38 -22.24
N LEU A 671 -1.61 9.67 -22.66
CA LEU A 671 -2.98 9.90 -22.19
C LEU A 671 -3.08 9.71 -20.67
N ALA A 672 -2.48 8.66 -20.12
CA ALA A 672 -2.47 8.43 -18.67
C ALA A 672 -1.81 9.60 -17.90
N LYS A 673 -0.76 10.21 -18.46
CA LYS A 673 -0.06 11.37 -17.89
C LYS A 673 -0.85 12.67 -18.00
N GLU A 674 -1.67 12.85 -19.04
CA GLU A 674 -2.59 14.00 -19.12
C GLU A 674 -3.58 14.03 -17.94
N PHE A 675 -3.98 12.87 -17.42
CA PHE A 675 -4.79 12.76 -16.20
C PHE A 675 -3.98 12.90 -14.90
N HIS A 676 -2.65 13.02 -14.95
CA HIS A 676 -1.78 13.11 -13.77
C HIS A 676 -0.54 14.00 -14.04
N PRO A 677 -0.73 15.33 -14.15
CA PRO A 677 0.30 16.25 -14.65
C PRO A 677 1.64 16.20 -13.88
N GLU A 678 2.68 16.57 -14.60
CA GLU A 678 4.08 16.11 -14.54
C GLU A 678 4.97 16.59 -13.38
N ASN A 679 4.48 16.68 -12.14
CA ASN A 679 5.32 17.11 -11.01
C ASN A 679 5.86 15.97 -10.11
N GLY A 680 5.69 14.71 -10.52
CA GLY A 680 6.01 13.53 -9.68
C GLY A 680 7.11 12.61 -10.26
N ASP A 681 7.89 12.01 -9.37
CA ASP A 681 8.90 10.98 -9.67
C ASP A 681 8.24 9.78 -10.39
N LYS A 682 8.92 9.14 -11.35
CA LYS A 682 8.41 7.94 -12.07
C LYS A 682 8.00 6.80 -11.14
N LYS A 683 8.53 6.80 -9.93
CA LYS A 683 8.27 5.82 -8.88
C LYS A 683 6.93 6.04 -8.14
N GLU A 684 6.25 7.15 -8.39
CA GLU A 684 5.00 7.48 -7.71
C GLU A 684 3.83 6.57 -8.19
N PHE A 685 3.10 6.02 -7.23
CA PHE A 685 1.97 5.12 -7.46
C PHE A 685 0.67 5.90 -7.65
N LYS A 686 0.44 6.40 -8.87
CA LYS A 686 -0.66 7.34 -9.16
C LYS A 686 -1.66 6.87 -10.20
N PHE A 687 -1.38 5.85 -11.00
CA PHE A 687 -2.20 5.42 -12.13
C PHE A 687 -3.17 4.29 -11.74
N PRO A 688 -4.48 4.54 -11.55
CA PRO A 688 -5.40 3.48 -11.16
C PRO A 688 -5.64 2.53 -12.35
N PRO A 689 -5.57 1.20 -12.17
CA PRO A 689 -5.76 0.21 -13.24
C PRO A 689 -7.05 0.39 -14.05
N PHE A 690 -8.14 0.79 -13.41
CA PHE A 690 -9.38 1.09 -14.12
C PHE A 690 -9.24 2.21 -15.16
N ILE A 691 -8.51 3.29 -14.85
CA ILE A 691 -8.26 4.38 -15.80
C ILE A 691 -7.43 3.87 -16.98
N LEU A 692 -6.43 3.03 -16.70
CA LEU A 692 -5.61 2.40 -17.73
C LEU A 692 -6.46 1.50 -18.65
N GLN A 693 -7.38 0.72 -18.09
CA GLN A 693 -8.30 -0.11 -18.88
C GLN A 693 -9.19 0.73 -19.80
N VAL A 694 -9.66 1.89 -19.34
CA VAL A 694 -10.42 2.81 -20.19
C VAL A 694 -9.53 3.37 -21.31
N ILE A 695 -8.28 3.72 -21.03
CA ILE A 695 -7.32 4.20 -22.03
C ILE A 695 -7.03 3.13 -23.09
N VAL A 696 -6.91 1.85 -22.71
CA VAL A 696 -6.77 0.75 -23.68
C VAL A 696 -7.91 0.75 -24.70
N GLN A 697 -9.15 0.88 -24.21
CA GLN A 697 -10.33 0.97 -25.08
C GLN A 697 -10.31 2.22 -25.98
N ILE A 698 -9.63 3.29 -25.58
CA ILE A 698 -9.54 4.55 -26.33
C ILE A 698 -8.51 4.47 -27.46
N VAL A 699 -7.37 3.82 -27.22
CA VAL A 699 -6.19 3.85 -28.12
C VAL A 699 -6.23 2.76 -29.18
N ASP A 700 -6.97 1.67 -28.96
CA ASP A 700 -7.02 0.62 -29.97
C ASP A 700 -7.63 1.15 -31.29
N SER A 701 -6.83 1.20 -32.35
CA SER A 701 -7.11 1.99 -33.57
C SER A 701 -8.17 1.41 -34.51
N ASP A 702 -8.63 0.18 -34.28
CA ASP A 702 -9.83 -0.38 -34.94
C ASP A 702 -11.14 0.07 -34.24
N PHE A 703 -11.02 0.87 -33.19
CA PHE A 703 -12.12 1.30 -32.32
C PHE A 703 -12.67 2.65 -32.83
N ARG A 704 -13.56 2.64 -33.82
CA ARG A 704 -14.30 3.84 -34.25
C ARG A 704 -15.27 4.25 -33.13
N TYR A 705 -15.08 5.43 -32.52
CA TYR A 705 -16.04 6.02 -31.56
C TYR A 705 -17.48 6.04 -32.08
N THR A 706 -17.65 6.22 -33.38
CA THR A 706 -18.95 6.20 -34.06
C THR A 706 -19.61 4.82 -34.10
N GLU A 707 -18.88 3.74 -33.82
CA GLU A 707 -19.38 2.35 -33.89
C GLU A 707 -19.60 1.71 -32.51
N ILE A 708 -19.23 2.35 -31.39
CA ILE A 708 -18.87 1.61 -30.16
C ILE A 708 -19.73 1.85 -28.91
N ASP A 709 -20.59 2.86 -28.85
CA ASP A 709 -21.53 2.93 -27.73
C ASP A 709 -22.91 3.36 -28.22
N LEU A 710 -23.69 2.39 -28.72
CA LEU A 710 -25.15 2.52 -28.88
C LEU A 710 -25.86 2.96 -27.57
N GLU A 711 -25.12 3.00 -26.44
CA GLU A 711 -25.60 3.36 -25.10
C GLU A 711 -24.96 4.63 -24.49
N PHE A 712 -24.13 5.41 -25.18
CA PHE A 712 -23.71 6.72 -24.61
C PHE A 712 -24.93 7.63 -24.50
N LYS A 713 -25.44 7.78 -23.26
CA LYS A 713 -26.65 8.54 -22.94
C LYS A 713 -26.32 9.52 -21.81
N SER A 714 -25.79 10.67 -22.18
CA SER A 714 -25.61 11.80 -21.28
C SER A 714 -26.10 13.06 -21.97
N SER A 715 -26.89 13.87 -21.25
CA SER A 715 -27.28 15.19 -21.72
C SER A 715 -26.18 16.23 -21.43
N ILE A 716 -25.24 15.92 -20.53
CA ILE A 716 -24.23 16.87 -20.01
C ILE A 716 -22.87 16.69 -20.68
N LEU A 717 -22.44 15.44 -20.86
CA LEU A 717 -21.11 15.07 -21.31
C LEU A 717 -21.03 14.94 -22.84
N LEU A 718 -19.87 15.23 -23.42
CA LEU A 718 -19.60 15.06 -24.86
C LEU A 718 -18.96 13.69 -25.13
N ASN A 719 -19.46 12.95 -26.11
CA ASN A 719 -18.87 11.67 -26.54
C ASN A 719 -17.57 11.85 -27.38
N THR A 720 -17.36 13.05 -27.91
CA THR A 720 -16.18 13.47 -28.69
C THR A 720 -15.02 13.96 -27.82
N ASP A 721 -15.26 14.24 -26.53
CA ASP A 721 -14.24 14.69 -25.57
C ASP A 721 -13.79 13.50 -24.71
N TYR A 722 -12.49 13.19 -24.76
CA TYR A 722 -11.92 12.03 -24.07
C TYR A 722 -12.09 12.08 -22.54
N SER A 723 -12.00 13.28 -21.95
CA SER A 723 -12.19 13.45 -20.51
C SER A 723 -13.63 13.18 -20.10
N ASP A 724 -14.60 13.65 -20.89
CA ASP A 724 -16.02 13.40 -20.65
C ASP A 724 -16.39 11.94 -20.84
N LEU A 725 -15.81 11.25 -21.84
CA LEU A 725 -16.02 9.82 -22.02
C LEU A 725 -15.53 9.00 -20.81
N LEU A 726 -14.37 9.37 -20.25
CA LEU A 726 -13.83 8.73 -19.05
C LEU A 726 -14.78 8.95 -17.86
N ILE A 727 -15.23 10.20 -17.66
CA ILE A 727 -16.21 10.55 -16.62
C ILE A 727 -17.49 9.73 -16.80
N PHE A 728 -18.01 9.63 -18.02
CA PHE A 728 -19.18 8.84 -18.35
C PHE A 728 -18.98 7.36 -17.97
N LYS A 729 -17.87 6.74 -18.38
CA LYS A 729 -17.59 5.33 -18.09
C LYS A 729 -17.44 5.06 -16.59
N VAL A 730 -16.80 5.97 -15.83
CA VAL A 730 -16.71 5.89 -14.36
C VAL A 730 -18.10 5.93 -13.74
N CYS A 731 -18.89 6.95 -14.06
CA CYS A 731 -20.21 7.15 -13.47
C CYS A 731 -21.20 6.04 -13.88
N LYS A 732 -21.12 5.53 -15.13
CA LYS A 732 -21.94 4.42 -15.64
C LYS A 732 -21.62 3.12 -14.88
N ARG A 733 -20.34 2.88 -14.56
CA ARG A 733 -19.95 1.74 -13.72
C ARG A 733 -20.51 1.85 -12.30
N GLU A 734 -20.40 3.03 -11.68
CA GLU A 734 -20.96 3.24 -10.34
C GLU A 734 -22.49 3.13 -10.34
N TYR A 735 -23.15 3.57 -11.41
CA TYR A 735 -24.58 3.35 -11.62
C TYR A 735 -24.92 1.85 -11.61
N PHE A 736 -24.27 1.04 -12.46
CA PHE A 736 -24.56 -0.41 -12.52
C PHE A 736 -24.26 -1.13 -11.22
N LYS A 737 -23.18 -0.76 -10.53
CA LYS A 737 -22.84 -1.31 -9.21
C LYS A 737 -23.98 -1.08 -8.23
N LYS A 738 -24.50 0.14 -8.15
CA LYS A 738 -25.50 0.52 -7.15
C LYS A 738 -26.93 0.11 -7.54
N GLU A 739 -27.23 0.04 -8.84
CA GLU A 739 -28.53 -0.39 -9.35
C GLU A 739 -28.86 -1.83 -8.92
N GLN A 740 -27.87 -2.73 -8.93
CA GLN A 740 -28.02 -4.11 -8.47
C GLN A 740 -28.39 -4.23 -6.98
N HIS A 741 -28.33 -3.13 -6.24
CA HIS A 741 -28.55 -3.06 -4.79
C HIS A 741 -29.75 -2.17 -4.40
N GLY A 742 -30.63 -1.82 -5.37
CA GLY A 742 -31.91 -1.17 -5.08
C GLY A 742 -31.85 0.36 -4.99
N PHE A 743 -30.81 0.98 -5.56
CA PHE A 743 -30.62 2.44 -5.59
C PHE A 743 -30.21 2.91 -6.99
N GLN A 744 -30.79 4.01 -7.49
CA GLN A 744 -30.51 4.56 -8.81
C GLN A 744 -30.06 6.02 -8.70
N LEU A 745 -28.78 6.28 -8.95
CA LEU A 745 -28.27 7.62 -9.24
C LEU A 745 -27.65 7.59 -10.63
N ASN A 746 -28.36 8.13 -11.62
CA ASN A 746 -27.92 8.09 -13.01
C ASN A 746 -26.63 8.90 -13.24
N VAL A 747 -26.02 8.75 -14.42
CA VAL A 747 -24.75 9.39 -14.75
C VAL A 747 -24.83 10.91 -14.68
N ASP A 748 -25.88 11.52 -15.24
CA ASP A 748 -26.00 12.98 -15.29
C ASP A 748 -26.17 13.59 -13.89
N ASP A 749 -26.89 12.93 -12.99
CA ASP A 749 -27.09 13.37 -11.62
C ASP A 749 -25.80 13.26 -10.79
N GLN A 750 -25.00 12.21 -11.00
CA GLN A 750 -23.64 12.13 -10.45
C GLN A 750 -22.78 13.30 -10.93
N VAL A 751 -22.78 13.57 -12.23
CA VAL A 751 -21.98 14.66 -12.84
C VAL A 751 -22.45 16.03 -12.34
N LYS A 752 -23.77 16.26 -12.19
CA LYS A 752 -24.31 17.49 -11.63
C LYS A 752 -23.81 17.73 -10.20
N PHE A 753 -23.87 16.69 -9.37
CA PHE A 753 -23.35 16.76 -8.00
C PHE A 753 -21.86 17.11 -7.98
N LEU A 754 -21.04 16.45 -8.80
CA LEU A 754 -19.59 16.70 -8.88
C LEU A 754 -19.28 18.11 -9.40
N CYS A 755 -20.03 18.60 -10.38
CA CYS A 755 -19.96 19.99 -10.86
C CYS A 755 -20.31 20.99 -9.76
N ALA A 756 -21.37 20.73 -8.99
CA ALA A 756 -21.76 21.57 -7.87
C ALA A 756 -20.69 21.59 -6.77
N LEU A 757 -20.08 20.44 -6.46
CA LEU A 757 -18.96 20.35 -5.52
C LEU A 757 -17.75 21.18 -6.00
N ALA A 758 -17.41 21.10 -7.29
CA ALA A 758 -16.30 21.85 -7.89
C ALA A 758 -16.51 23.37 -7.86
N ILE A 759 -17.73 23.83 -8.15
CA ILE A 759 -18.05 25.26 -8.20
C ILE A 759 -18.26 25.82 -6.79
N GLU A 760 -19.15 25.23 -6.02
CA GLU A 760 -19.65 25.81 -4.77
C GLU A 760 -18.63 25.65 -3.64
N GLU A 761 -18.01 24.48 -3.54
CA GLU A 761 -17.12 24.12 -2.44
C GLU A 761 -15.65 23.90 -2.89
N LYS A 762 -15.29 24.42 -4.09
CA LYS A 762 -13.93 24.32 -4.65
C LYS A 762 -13.41 22.88 -4.80
N GLY A 763 -14.29 21.89 -4.88
CA GLY A 763 -13.92 20.48 -5.01
C GLY A 763 -13.62 19.77 -3.70
N GLU A 764 -13.96 20.39 -2.55
CA GLU A 764 -13.83 19.78 -1.23
C GLU A 764 -15.16 19.89 -0.46
N GLY A 765 -15.60 18.88 0.29
CA GLY A 765 -16.86 18.95 1.02
C GLY A 765 -16.99 17.93 2.14
N LYS A 766 -17.82 18.25 3.14
CA LYS A 766 -18.22 17.40 4.27
C LYS A 766 -19.63 16.85 4.05
N ASP A 767 -20.05 15.93 4.90
CA ASP A 767 -21.37 15.28 4.81
C ASP A 767 -22.55 16.27 4.72
N ASP A 768 -22.57 17.30 5.58
CA ASP A 768 -23.63 18.32 5.56
C ASP A 768 -23.65 19.11 4.24
N GLN A 769 -22.47 19.35 3.65
CA GLN A 769 -22.35 20.00 2.35
C GLN A 769 -22.82 19.08 1.23
N PHE A 770 -22.58 17.76 1.29
CA PHE A 770 -23.08 16.81 0.29
C PHE A 770 -24.60 16.85 0.21
N LEU A 771 -25.27 16.82 1.37
CA LEU A 771 -26.73 16.95 1.45
C LEU A 771 -27.22 18.28 0.86
N TYR A 772 -26.55 19.39 1.18
CA TYR A 772 -26.88 20.70 0.62
C TYR A 772 -26.74 20.74 -0.90
N LEU A 773 -25.64 20.22 -1.45
CA LEU A 773 -25.35 20.21 -2.88
C LEU A 773 -26.32 19.31 -3.65
N LEU A 774 -26.65 18.12 -3.11
CA LEU A 774 -27.64 17.21 -3.70
C LEU A 774 -29.01 17.88 -3.85
N ARG A 775 -29.51 18.56 -2.80
CA ARG A 775 -30.77 19.32 -2.88
C ARG A 775 -30.72 20.38 -3.96
N ARG A 776 -29.57 21.06 -4.08
CA ARG A 776 -29.39 22.16 -5.03
C ARG A 776 -29.38 21.69 -6.47
N VAL A 777 -28.90 20.48 -6.76
CA VAL A 777 -28.95 19.88 -8.10
C VAL A 777 -30.26 19.13 -8.37
N GLY A 778 -31.24 19.22 -7.45
CA GLY A 778 -32.58 18.65 -7.62
C GLY A 778 -32.73 17.21 -7.13
N ILE A 779 -31.72 16.64 -6.47
CA ILE A 779 -31.77 15.28 -5.92
C ILE A 779 -32.30 15.34 -4.49
N THR A 780 -33.52 14.85 -4.28
CA THR A 780 -34.21 14.93 -2.98
C THR A 780 -34.64 13.57 -2.43
N ASP A 781 -34.84 12.58 -3.30
CA ASP A 781 -35.24 11.24 -2.91
C ASP A 781 -34.09 10.49 -2.22
N ARG A 782 -34.37 9.87 -1.07
CA ARG A 782 -33.41 9.10 -0.23
C ARG A 782 -32.06 9.80 -0.05
N ILE A 783 -32.08 11.13 0.08
CA ILE A 783 -30.88 11.98 -0.02
C ILE A 783 -29.75 11.61 0.97
N ALA A 784 -30.08 11.14 2.17
CA ALA A 784 -29.08 10.70 3.15
C ALA A 784 -28.30 9.48 2.64
N GLU A 785 -29.01 8.50 2.08
CA GLU A 785 -28.42 7.29 1.52
C GLU A 785 -27.63 7.62 0.23
N VAL A 786 -28.12 8.57 -0.58
CA VAL A 786 -27.38 9.08 -1.75
C VAL A 786 -26.05 9.67 -1.31
N ALA A 787 -26.07 10.55 -0.31
CA ALA A 787 -24.88 11.21 0.23
C ALA A 787 -23.89 10.21 0.82
N ASP A 788 -24.37 9.25 1.62
CA ASP A 788 -23.56 8.15 2.14
C ASP A 788 -22.90 7.36 1.01
N SER A 789 -23.66 7.05 -0.05
CA SER A 789 -23.13 6.36 -1.22
C SER A 789 -22.13 7.19 -2.02
N LEU A 790 -22.10 8.52 -1.91
CA LEU A 790 -21.16 9.35 -2.67
C LEU A 790 -19.80 9.47 -1.97
N ARG A 791 -19.71 9.18 -0.67
CA ARG A 791 -18.46 9.19 0.10
C ARG A 791 -17.38 8.29 -0.50
N ASP A 792 -17.79 7.21 -1.15
CA ASP A 792 -16.89 6.22 -1.72
C ASP A 792 -16.68 6.39 -3.23
N HIS A 793 -17.25 7.44 -3.84
CA HIS A 793 -17.20 7.68 -5.28
C HIS A 793 -15.75 7.69 -5.81
N PRO A 794 -15.44 7.05 -6.97
CA PRO A 794 -14.06 6.92 -7.47
C PRO A 794 -13.28 8.24 -7.62
N PHE A 795 -13.99 9.33 -7.91
CA PHE A 795 -13.41 10.68 -8.03
C PHE A 795 -13.18 11.39 -6.70
N LEU A 796 -13.61 10.83 -5.58
CA LEU A 796 -13.45 11.42 -4.25
C LEU A 796 -12.43 10.64 -3.41
N SER A 797 -11.79 11.36 -2.50
CA SER A 797 -10.86 10.81 -1.51
C SER A 797 -11.16 11.41 -0.13
N PRO A 798 -11.26 10.58 0.93
CA PRO A 798 -11.41 11.05 2.29
C PRO A 798 -10.12 11.73 2.78
N GLN A 799 -10.29 12.76 3.60
CA GLN A 799 -9.24 13.53 4.29
C GLN A 799 -9.29 13.27 5.80
N LEU A 800 -8.25 13.69 6.52
CA LEU A 800 -8.05 13.39 7.95
C LEU A 800 -9.14 13.94 8.89
N ASP A 801 -9.95 14.90 8.45
CA ASP A 801 -10.96 15.60 9.27
C ASP A 801 -12.41 15.27 8.87
N GLY A 802 -12.61 14.16 8.14
CA GLY A 802 -13.92 13.77 7.60
C GLY A 802 -14.37 14.61 6.40
N GLN A 803 -13.48 15.42 5.82
CA GLN A 803 -13.70 16.09 4.54
C GLN A 803 -13.40 15.14 3.38
N TYR A 804 -14.02 15.39 2.24
CA TYR A 804 -13.79 14.70 0.98
C TYR A 804 -13.26 15.71 -0.04
N SER A 805 -12.25 15.34 -0.82
CA SER A 805 -11.77 16.17 -1.93
C SER A 805 -11.79 15.37 -3.23
N PHE A 806 -11.71 16.05 -4.37
CA PHE A 806 -11.36 15.35 -5.60
C PHE A 806 -10.03 14.64 -5.46
N ARG A 807 -10.01 13.37 -5.88
CA ARG A 807 -8.83 12.52 -5.88
C ARG A 807 -7.75 13.03 -6.83
N PHE A 808 -8.18 13.62 -7.94
CA PHE A 808 -7.30 14.11 -8.98
C PHE A 808 -7.44 15.62 -9.11
N GLU A 809 -6.31 16.33 -9.08
CA GLU A 809 -6.27 17.80 -9.08
C GLU A 809 -6.98 18.41 -10.30
N PHE A 810 -6.83 17.78 -11.47
CA PHE A 810 -7.44 18.24 -12.72
C PHE A 810 -8.98 18.09 -12.75
N MET A 811 -9.58 17.21 -11.93
CA MET A 811 -11.03 16.98 -11.93
C MET A 811 -11.80 18.23 -11.52
N ASN A 812 -11.23 19.02 -10.60
CA ASN A 812 -11.82 20.28 -10.20
C ASN A 812 -12.00 21.22 -11.40
N ILE A 813 -10.98 21.32 -12.25
CA ILE A 813 -11.03 22.13 -13.48
C ILE A 813 -11.99 21.53 -14.50
N ASN A 814 -11.96 20.21 -14.70
CA ASN A 814 -12.85 19.54 -15.66
C ASN A 814 -14.33 19.69 -15.31
N PHE A 815 -14.71 19.49 -14.05
CA PHE A 815 -16.11 19.64 -13.63
C PHE A 815 -16.57 21.10 -13.68
N LYS A 816 -15.70 22.07 -13.38
CA LYS A 816 -15.98 23.50 -13.64
C LYS A 816 -16.21 23.75 -15.14
N ALA A 817 -15.36 23.22 -16.00
CA ALA A 817 -15.46 23.37 -17.45
C ALA A 817 -16.76 22.74 -17.98
N ILE A 818 -17.14 21.54 -17.53
CA ILE A 818 -18.40 20.87 -17.91
C ILE A 818 -19.61 21.76 -17.59
N ALA A 819 -19.68 22.28 -16.36
CA ALA A 819 -20.79 23.10 -15.92
C ALA A 819 -20.90 24.42 -16.71
N ILE A 820 -19.79 25.13 -16.88
CA ILE A 820 -19.74 26.40 -17.61
C ILE A 820 -20.04 26.17 -19.11
N PHE A 821 -19.50 25.11 -19.70
CA PHE A 821 -19.74 24.78 -21.09
C PHE A 821 -21.22 24.47 -21.37
N ASN A 822 -21.88 23.70 -20.50
CA ASN A 822 -23.31 23.39 -20.64
C ASN A 822 -24.22 24.62 -20.56
N LEU A 823 -23.78 25.69 -19.89
CA LEU A 823 -24.46 26.99 -19.89
C LEU A 823 -24.22 27.77 -21.18
N LEU A 824 -23.00 27.72 -21.75
CA LEU A 824 -22.71 28.33 -23.04
C LEU A 824 -23.57 27.76 -24.17
N ILE A 825 -23.86 26.46 -24.10
CA ILE A 825 -24.72 25.76 -25.08
C ILE A 825 -26.17 25.58 -24.63
N SER A 826 -26.61 26.35 -23.61
CA SER A 826 -28.00 26.45 -23.15
C SER A 826 -28.74 25.12 -22.89
N LYS A 827 -28.05 24.10 -22.36
CA LYS A 827 -28.67 22.81 -22.02
C LYS A 827 -29.55 22.85 -20.75
N ASN A 828 -29.64 24.00 -20.08
CA ASN A 828 -30.44 24.24 -18.86
C ASN A 828 -30.26 23.19 -17.75
N GLN A 829 -29.06 22.60 -17.64
CA GLN A 829 -28.73 21.60 -16.61
C GLN A 829 -28.14 22.22 -15.34
N PHE A 830 -27.65 23.46 -15.41
CA PHE A 830 -26.98 24.17 -14.33
C PHE A 830 -27.62 25.54 -14.12
N ALA A 831 -27.58 26.05 -12.88
CA ALA A 831 -28.09 27.37 -12.54
C ALA A 831 -26.96 28.40 -12.49
N ILE A 832 -27.27 29.66 -12.79
CA ILE A 832 -26.35 30.78 -12.57
C ILE A 832 -26.32 31.09 -11.07
N THR A 833 -25.13 31.04 -10.48
CA THR A 833 -24.92 31.29 -9.05
C THR A 833 -23.83 32.35 -8.89
N GLU A 834 -23.82 33.08 -7.77
CA GLU A 834 -22.75 34.05 -7.47
C GLU A 834 -21.37 33.38 -7.50
N ARG A 835 -21.30 32.15 -7.00
CA ARG A 835 -20.07 31.38 -6.96
C ARG A 835 -19.60 30.94 -8.35
N LEU A 836 -20.51 30.52 -9.23
CA LEU A 836 -20.21 30.25 -10.64
C LEU A 836 -19.65 31.51 -11.33
N LEU A 837 -20.30 32.67 -11.14
CA LEU A 837 -19.80 33.93 -11.71
C LEU A 837 -18.42 34.29 -11.14
N THR A 838 -18.16 33.97 -9.87
CA THR A 838 -16.83 34.15 -9.27
C THR A 838 -15.80 33.29 -9.99
N VAL A 839 -16.07 31.99 -10.17
CA VAL A 839 -15.19 31.06 -10.89
C VAL A 839 -14.91 31.56 -12.30
N ILE A 840 -15.93 31.93 -13.08
CA ILE A 840 -15.74 32.44 -14.44
C ILE A 840 -14.93 33.74 -14.43
N GLY A 841 -15.28 34.69 -13.55
CA GLY A 841 -14.65 36.01 -13.50
C GLY A 841 -13.19 36.01 -13.01
N THR A 842 -12.79 35.05 -12.17
CA THR A 842 -11.45 35.02 -11.56
C THR A 842 -10.56 33.89 -12.09
N GLU A 843 -11.11 32.72 -12.41
CA GLU A 843 -10.33 31.53 -12.77
C GLU A 843 -10.29 31.25 -14.29
N CYS A 844 -11.17 31.87 -15.09
CA CYS A 844 -11.29 31.63 -16.54
C CYS A 844 -10.60 32.69 -17.42
N HIS A 845 -9.58 33.37 -16.91
CA HIS A 845 -8.85 34.37 -17.71
C HIS A 845 -7.99 33.72 -18.81
N TYR A 846 -7.45 34.53 -19.71
CA TYR A 846 -6.68 34.07 -20.89
C TYR A 846 -5.56 33.08 -20.52
N ASN A 847 -5.45 31.98 -21.27
CA ASN A 847 -4.47 30.90 -21.11
C ASN A 847 -4.46 30.18 -19.74
N THR A 848 -5.53 30.29 -18.95
CA THR A 848 -5.70 29.45 -17.76
C THR A 848 -6.07 28.01 -18.14
N PRO A 849 -5.78 27.03 -17.27
CA PRO A 849 -6.26 25.65 -17.46
C PRO A 849 -7.77 25.55 -17.70
N LEU A 850 -8.57 26.36 -17.00
CA LEU A 850 -10.03 26.39 -17.17
C LEU A 850 -10.43 26.94 -18.56
N SER A 851 -9.83 28.05 -18.99
CA SER A 851 -10.09 28.60 -20.34
C SER A 851 -9.66 27.65 -21.46
N ALA A 852 -8.56 26.92 -21.27
CA ALA A 852 -8.07 25.92 -22.22
C ALA A 852 -9.03 24.72 -22.30
N ALA A 853 -9.49 24.20 -21.15
CA ALA A 853 -10.46 23.12 -21.09
C ALA A 853 -11.79 23.50 -21.75
N LEU A 854 -12.28 24.72 -21.54
CA LEU A 854 -13.48 25.22 -22.21
C LEU A 854 -13.30 25.39 -23.72
N THR A 855 -12.15 25.91 -24.15
CA THR A 855 -11.83 26.05 -25.58
C THR A 855 -11.79 24.69 -26.26
N HIS A 856 -11.16 23.69 -25.62
CA HIS A 856 -11.16 22.31 -26.10
C HIS A 856 -12.58 21.77 -26.27
N LYS A 857 -13.43 21.90 -25.25
CA LYS A 857 -14.83 21.44 -25.32
C LYS A 857 -15.62 22.14 -26.42
N ALA A 858 -15.42 23.44 -26.59
CA ALA A 858 -16.09 24.20 -27.65
C ALA A 858 -15.67 23.75 -29.06
N ILE A 859 -14.39 23.40 -29.26
CA ILE A 859 -13.88 22.89 -30.55
C ILE A 859 -14.42 21.48 -30.85
N HIS A 860 -14.54 20.62 -29.84
CA HIS A 860 -14.93 19.22 -29.99
C HIS A 860 -16.45 18.99 -29.88
N CYS A 861 -17.26 20.03 -29.72
CA CYS A 861 -18.71 19.92 -29.62
C CYS A 861 -19.37 19.60 -30.98
N ASP A 862 -20.42 18.76 -30.97
CA ASP A 862 -21.23 18.44 -32.16
C ASP A 862 -22.20 19.57 -32.58
N ILE A 863 -22.30 20.64 -31.79
CA ILE A 863 -23.18 21.80 -32.07
C ILE A 863 -22.47 22.71 -33.07
N LYS A 864 -23.21 23.18 -34.08
CA LYS A 864 -22.68 24.16 -35.05
C LYS A 864 -22.26 25.44 -34.33
N PHE A 865 -21.17 26.03 -34.78
CA PHE A 865 -20.61 27.20 -34.11
C PHE A 865 -21.61 28.37 -34.07
N GLU A 866 -22.43 28.53 -35.12
CA GLU A 866 -23.49 29.56 -35.17
C GLU A 866 -24.56 29.36 -34.10
N ASP A 867 -24.96 28.11 -33.84
CA ASP A 867 -25.92 27.78 -32.78
C ASP A 867 -25.31 28.03 -31.39
N CYS A 868 -24.01 27.73 -31.23
CA CYS A 868 -23.25 28.04 -30.01
C CYS A 868 -23.18 29.55 -29.75
N LEU A 869 -23.04 30.38 -30.78
CA LEU A 869 -23.07 31.85 -30.65
C LEU A 869 -24.44 32.35 -30.17
N LEU A 870 -25.53 31.82 -30.75
CA LEU A 870 -26.88 32.18 -30.34
C LEU A 870 -27.13 31.86 -28.86
N GLN A 871 -26.78 30.64 -28.45
CA GLN A 871 -26.92 30.18 -27.07
C GLN A 871 -26.01 30.96 -26.10
N SER A 872 -24.80 31.32 -26.53
CA SER A 872 -23.89 32.14 -25.75
C SER A 872 -24.43 33.56 -25.53
N LYS A 873 -25.11 34.15 -26.52
CA LYS A 873 -25.77 35.46 -26.37
C LYS A 873 -26.86 35.42 -25.30
N GLU A 874 -27.71 34.38 -25.30
CA GLU A 874 -28.74 34.19 -24.27
C GLU A 874 -28.14 34.04 -22.87
N PHE A 875 -27.02 33.33 -22.76
CA PHE A 875 -26.29 33.19 -21.50
C PHE A 875 -25.69 34.53 -21.04
N PHE A 876 -25.09 35.32 -21.93
CA PHE A 876 -24.54 36.64 -21.61
C PHE A 876 -25.63 37.59 -21.11
N ASP A 877 -26.80 37.60 -21.75
CA ASP A 877 -27.97 38.35 -21.31
C ASP A 877 -28.44 37.92 -19.91
N SER A 878 -28.39 36.62 -19.63
CA SER A 878 -28.75 36.06 -18.33
C SER A 878 -27.76 36.48 -17.24
N ILE A 879 -26.45 36.52 -17.54
CA ILE A 879 -25.41 37.04 -16.63
C ILE A 879 -25.66 38.52 -16.31
N LEU A 880 -25.98 39.34 -17.32
CA LEU A 880 -26.27 40.77 -17.12
C LEU A 880 -27.49 40.97 -16.21
N LYS A 881 -28.56 40.19 -16.42
CA LYS A 881 -29.82 40.26 -15.65
C LYS A 881 -29.74 39.68 -14.23
N PHE A 882 -28.72 38.89 -13.92
CA PHE A 882 -28.58 38.20 -12.63
C PHE A 882 -28.41 39.18 -11.45
N ASN A 883 -29.43 39.39 -10.61
CA ASN A 883 -29.38 40.33 -9.48
C ASN A 883 -29.67 39.66 -8.12
N PRO A 884 -28.65 39.16 -7.42
CA PRO A 884 -28.71 38.97 -5.98
C PRO A 884 -28.27 40.29 -5.33
N GLN A 885 -29.20 41.05 -4.73
CA GLN A 885 -28.95 42.12 -3.74
C GLN A 885 -27.79 43.12 -4.03
N ASN A 886 -28.11 44.36 -4.46
CA ASN A 886 -27.24 45.54 -4.66
C ASN A 886 -25.78 45.48 -4.11
N ASP A 887 -24.87 44.80 -4.82
CA ASP A 887 -23.44 44.81 -4.52
C ASP A 887 -22.64 45.33 -5.72
N TYR A 888 -21.83 46.36 -5.50
CA TYR A 888 -20.96 46.96 -6.52
C TYR A 888 -19.92 45.95 -7.02
N PHE A 889 -19.46 45.03 -6.17
CA PHE A 889 -18.48 43.99 -6.52
C PHE A 889 -19.01 43.06 -7.63
N LEU A 890 -20.29 42.68 -7.54
CA LEU A 890 -20.92 41.79 -8.50
C LEU A 890 -21.04 42.42 -9.90
N SER A 891 -21.19 43.75 -9.97
CA SER A 891 -21.27 44.47 -11.24
C SER A 891 -19.97 44.35 -12.06
N SER A 892 -18.81 44.44 -11.41
CA SER A 892 -17.50 44.25 -12.05
C SER A 892 -17.30 42.79 -12.45
N LEU A 893 -17.71 41.85 -11.60
CA LEU A 893 -17.56 40.42 -11.85
C LEU A 893 -18.33 39.94 -13.09
N LYS A 894 -19.56 40.42 -13.30
CA LYS A 894 -20.35 40.11 -14.51
C LYS A 894 -19.63 40.50 -15.80
N LYS A 895 -19.03 41.69 -15.83
CA LYS A 895 -18.29 42.19 -16.99
C LYS A 895 -17.04 41.33 -17.26
N LYS A 896 -16.33 40.91 -16.21
CA LYS A 896 -15.21 39.96 -16.33
C LYS A 896 -15.65 38.60 -16.85
N CYS A 897 -16.82 38.10 -16.41
CA CYS A 897 -17.36 36.84 -16.92
C CYS A 897 -17.57 36.88 -18.44
N ILE A 898 -18.25 37.93 -18.92
CA ILE A 898 -18.53 38.12 -20.35
C ILE A 898 -17.23 38.24 -21.15
N CYS A 899 -16.24 38.99 -20.67
CA CYS A 899 -14.91 39.08 -21.27
C CYS A 899 -14.24 37.70 -21.40
N ASN A 900 -14.15 36.96 -20.29
CA ASN A 900 -13.48 35.66 -20.25
C ASN A 900 -14.14 34.63 -21.17
N LEU A 901 -15.48 34.57 -21.18
CA LEU A 901 -16.23 33.67 -22.05
C LEU A 901 -16.12 34.08 -23.53
N PHE A 902 -16.13 35.38 -23.83
CA PHE A 902 -15.92 35.88 -25.18
C PHE A 902 -14.55 35.44 -25.73
N ILE A 903 -13.50 35.53 -24.91
CA ILE A 903 -12.15 35.07 -25.29
C ILE A 903 -12.14 33.57 -25.60
N VAL A 904 -12.82 32.75 -24.78
CA VAL A 904 -12.97 31.30 -25.03
C VAL A 904 -13.67 31.06 -26.38
N ILE A 905 -14.78 31.74 -26.65
CA ILE A 905 -15.54 31.59 -27.90
C ILE A 905 -14.65 31.95 -29.10
N VAL A 906 -13.95 33.08 -29.04
CA VAL A 906 -13.04 33.52 -30.11
C VAL A 906 -11.91 32.50 -30.35
N ASN A 907 -11.33 31.94 -29.29
CA ASN A 907 -10.28 30.94 -29.42
C ASN A 907 -10.79 29.59 -29.95
N SER A 908 -12.08 29.30 -29.81
CA SER A 908 -12.73 28.09 -30.32
C SER A 908 -13.29 28.21 -31.74
N LYS A 909 -13.25 29.40 -32.34
CA LYS A 909 -13.91 29.66 -33.62
C LYS A 909 -13.25 28.91 -34.79
N PRO A 910 -14.02 28.41 -35.77
CA PRO A 910 -13.48 27.92 -37.02
C PRO A 910 -12.66 28.99 -37.78
N SER A 911 -11.69 28.56 -38.58
CA SER A 911 -10.79 29.46 -39.32
C SER A 911 -11.50 30.38 -40.32
N TYR A 912 -12.66 29.98 -40.84
CA TYR A 912 -13.45 30.75 -41.79
C TYR A 912 -14.32 31.84 -41.13
N ILE A 913 -14.50 31.81 -39.81
CA ILE A 913 -15.25 32.83 -39.06
C ILE A 913 -14.28 33.87 -38.53
N THR A 914 -14.59 35.15 -38.77
CA THR A 914 -13.81 36.30 -38.30
C THR A 914 -14.20 36.70 -36.89
N ASN A 915 -13.30 37.42 -36.19
CA ASN A 915 -13.63 37.96 -34.86
C ASN A 915 -14.80 38.94 -34.91
N ASN A 916 -14.99 39.63 -36.04
CA ASN A 916 -16.08 40.60 -36.21
C ASN A 916 -17.43 39.92 -36.37
N GLU A 917 -17.49 38.76 -37.02
CA GLU A 917 -18.71 37.94 -37.07
C GLU A 917 -19.10 37.43 -35.67
N VAL A 918 -18.12 37.06 -34.84
CA VAL A 918 -18.38 36.69 -33.44
C VAL A 918 -18.90 37.89 -32.63
N ILE A 919 -18.29 39.07 -32.80
CA ILE A 919 -18.75 40.30 -32.11
C ILE A 919 -20.17 40.66 -32.54
N ASP A 920 -20.46 40.61 -33.84
CA ASP A 920 -21.77 40.93 -34.39
C ASP A 920 -22.83 39.96 -33.83
N ALA A 921 -22.55 38.66 -33.81
CA ALA A 921 -23.46 37.66 -33.29
C ALA A 921 -23.76 37.82 -31.79
N LEU A 922 -22.76 38.17 -30.97
CA LEU A 922 -22.89 38.19 -29.51
C LEU A 922 -23.35 39.54 -28.95
N PHE A 923 -22.95 40.65 -29.56
CA PHE A 923 -23.07 41.98 -28.95
C PHE A 923 -23.86 42.99 -29.77
N THR A 924 -24.40 42.61 -30.94
CA THR A 924 -25.24 43.50 -31.75
C THR A 924 -26.66 42.97 -31.89
N ASP A 925 -27.58 43.90 -32.20
CA ASP A 925 -28.97 43.62 -32.57
C ASP A 925 -29.20 43.85 -34.08
N GLY A 926 -28.17 43.65 -34.91
CA GLY A 926 -28.25 43.74 -36.39
C GLY A 926 -27.98 45.12 -37.01
N ASN A 927 -27.74 46.16 -36.21
CA ASN A 927 -27.45 47.53 -36.68
C ASN A 927 -25.98 47.96 -36.54
N LYS A 928 -25.04 47.01 -36.43
CA LYS A 928 -23.59 47.26 -36.15
C LYS A 928 -23.29 48.07 -34.87
N LEU A 929 -24.31 48.25 -34.02
CA LEU A 929 -24.21 48.86 -32.71
C LEU A 929 -23.87 47.77 -31.70
N VAL A 930 -22.65 47.80 -31.19
CA VAL A 930 -22.10 46.88 -30.21
C VAL A 930 -22.40 47.41 -28.81
N LYS A 931 -23.10 46.62 -27.99
CA LYS A 931 -23.45 46.96 -26.60
C LYS A 931 -22.83 45.97 -25.61
N ASN A 932 -22.52 46.44 -24.41
CA ASN A 932 -22.05 45.59 -23.31
C ASN A 932 -20.81 44.75 -23.69
N PHE A 933 -19.93 45.29 -24.52
CA PHE A 933 -18.69 44.62 -24.90
C PHE A 933 -17.59 44.94 -23.90
N TYR A 934 -16.90 43.91 -23.42
CA TYR A 934 -15.93 44.04 -22.34
C TYR A 934 -14.62 43.32 -22.64
N LEU A 935 -13.50 44.01 -22.42
CA LEU A 935 -12.16 43.40 -22.43
C LEU A 935 -11.36 43.87 -21.22
N TYR A 936 -10.82 42.93 -20.45
CA TYR A 936 -10.01 43.19 -19.27
C TYR A 936 -8.75 42.34 -19.28
N ASP A 937 -7.64 42.95 -18.87
CA ASP A 937 -6.41 42.26 -18.47
C ASP A 937 -5.88 41.24 -19.49
N ILE A 938 -5.92 41.60 -20.78
CA ILE A 938 -5.41 40.74 -21.86
C ILE A 938 -3.88 40.92 -21.96
N PRO A 939 -3.08 39.86 -21.73
CA PRO A 939 -1.62 39.96 -21.74
C PRO A 939 -1.06 40.45 -23.08
N ALA A 940 0.07 41.17 -23.04
CA ALA A 940 0.71 41.74 -24.23
C ALA A 940 1.41 40.69 -25.14
N ASP A 941 1.56 39.47 -24.65
CA ASP A 941 2.03 38.30 -25.38
C ASP A 941 0.87 37.44 -25.92
N ALA A 942 -0.39 37.80 -25.63
CA ALA A 942 -1.54 37.14 -26.20
C ALA A 942 -1.55 37.27 -27.72
N SER A 943 -1.77 36.14 -28.41
CA SER A 943 -1.97 36.09 -29.88
C SER A 943 -3.33 36.68 -30.30
N PHE A 944 -4.13 37.12 -29.34
CA PHE A 944 -5.44 37.72 -29.53
C PHE A 944 -5.34 39.09 -30.23
N ARG A 945 -6.00 39.22 -31.39
CA ARG A 945 -6.10 40.47 -32.18
C ARG A 945 -7.54 40.65 -32.64
N MET A 946 -8.04 41.87 -32.66
CA MET A 946 -9.40 42.20 -33.12
C MET A 946 -9.38 43.18 -34.28
N GLU A 947 -10.54 43.40 -34.90
CA GLU A 947 -10.77 44.43 -35.90
C GLU A 947 -11.97 45.30 -35.52
N PHE A 948 -11.74 46.59 -35.28
CA PHE A 948 -12.80 47.52 -34.87
C PHE A 948 -13.51 48.20 -36.05
N SER A 949 -13.00 48.02 -37.27
CA SER A 949 -13.55 48.61 -38.50
C SER A 949 -15.07 48.41 -38.63
N ASN A 950 -15.80 49.49 -38.93
CA ASN A 950 -17.26 49.52 -39.14
C ASN A 950 -18.15 49.23 -37.91
N LEU A 951 -17.62 49.31 -36.69
CA LEU A 951 -18.38 49.04 -35.46
C LEU A 951 -18.58 50.31 -34.62
N ILE A 952 -19.78 50.44 -34.05
CA ILE A 952 -20.12 51.53 -33.12
C ILE A 952 -20.32 50.92 -31.73
N PHE A 953 -19.49 51.31 -30.78
CA PHE A 953 -19.52 50.81 -29.40
C PHE A 953 -20.28 51.78 -28.50
N THR A 954 -21.17 51.22 -27.68
CA THR A 954 -21.86 51.90 -26.59
C THR A 954 -21.86 51.01 -25.35
N SER A 955 -21.87 51.60 -24.16
CA SER A 955 -21.90 50.90 -22.86
C SER A 955 -20.84 49.78 -22.77
N SER A 956 -19.65 50.03 -23.31
CA SER A 956 -18.57 49.06 -23.45
C SER A 956 -17.33 49.48 -22.67
N GLU A 957 -16.57 48.52 -22.13
CA GLU A 957 -15.37 48.81 -21.34
C GLU A 957 -14.15 48.04 -21.84
N ILE A 958 -13.03 48.73 -22.02
CA ILE A 958 -11.75 48.14 -22.39
C ILE A 958 -10.70 48.63 -21.40
N ASP A 959 -10.13 47.71 -20.63
CA ASP A 959 -9.08 48.01 -19.68
C ASP A 959 -7.89 47.06 -19.86
N ASN A 960 -6.67 47.61 -19.82
CA ASN A 960 -5.43 46.86 -19.86
C ASN A 960 -5.31 45.89 -21.07
N PHE A 961 -5.63 46.39 -22.27
CA PHE A 961 -5.47 45.66 -23.53
C PHE A 961 -4.33 46.27 -24.38
N ALA A 962 -3.14 45.70 -24.26
CA ALA A 962 -1.93 46.24 -24.90
C ALA A 962 -1.99 46.32 -26.43
N HIS A 963 -2.82 45.48 -27.06
CA HIS A 963 -2.95 45.40 -28.52
C HIS A 963 -4.05 46.29 -29.10
N PHE A 964 -4.72 47.09 -28.27
CA PHE A 964 -5.81 47.97 -28.70
C PHE A 964 -5.46 48.80 -29.94
N PHE A 965 -4.35 49.54 -29.90
CA PHE A 965 -3.90 50.38 -31.02
C PHE A 965 -3.28 49.61 -32.19
N SER A 966 -3.01 48.31 -32.03
CA SER A 966 -2.59 47.44 -33.14
C SER A 966 -3.78 46.88 -33.92
N CYS A 967 -5.00 47.01 -33.39
CA CYS A 967 -6.22 46.62 -34.09
C CYS A 967 -6.57 47.65 -35.18
N PRO A 968 -7.14 47.24 -36.33
CA PRO A 968 -7.60 48.17 -37.36
C PRO A 968 -8.83 49.00 -36.94
N PHE A 969 -8.85 50.28 -37.34
CA PHE A 969 -9.96 51.23 -37.22
C PHE A 969 -10.20 51.91 -38.58
N ASN A 970 -11.44 52.30 -38.85
CA ASN A 970 -11.80 53.09 -40.03
C ASN A 970 -12.69 54.29 -39.65
N LYS A 971 -13.15 55.07 -40.63
CA LYS A 971 -13.94 56.30 -40.37
C LYS A 971 -15.32 56.01 -39.78
N GLU A 972 -15.82 54.81 -40.00
CA GLU A 972 -17.11 54.32 -39.53
C GLU A 972 -17.05 53.74 -38.10
N THR A 973 -15.84 53.63 -37.53
CA THR A 973 -15.64 53.14 -36.15
C THR A 973 -15.89 54.26 -35.15
N LEU A 974 -16.71 54.04 -34.12
CA LEU A 974 -16.99 55.02 -33.08
C LEU A 974 -17.13 54.37 -31.70
N PHE A 975 -16.50 54.95 -30.67
CA PHE A 975 -16.78 54.68 -29.27
C PHE A 975 -17.44 55.93 -28.66
N ASP A 976 -18.67 55.78 -28.15
CA ASP A 976 -19.44 56.90 -27.60
C ASP A 976 -19.02 57.30 -26.16
N ASP A 977 -19.69 58.30 -25.60
CA ASP A 977 -19.44 58.83 -24.25
C ASP A 977 -19.83 57.89 -23.10
N THR A 978 -20.57 56.83 -23.40
CA THR A 978 -20.93 55.78 -22.44
C THR A 978 -19.88 54.68 -22.35
N CYS A 979 -18.88 54.68 -23.23
CA CYS A 979 -17.77 53.76 -23.18
C CYS A 979 -16.69 54.19 -22.18
N ARG A 980 -15.99 53.22 -21.60
CA ARG A 980 -14.83 53.45 -20.73
C ARG A 980 -13.59 52.74 -21.25
N ILE A 981 -12.53 53.47 -21.55
CA ILE A 981 -11.28 52.90 -22.07
C ILE A 981 -10.10 53.33 -21.19
N SER A 982 -9.34 52.38 -20.67
CA SER A 982 -8.22 52.62 -19.76
C SER A 982 -7.04 51.70 -20.04
N ASN A 983 -5.83 52.13 -19.70
CA ASN A 983 -4.59 51.34 -19.79
C ASN A 983 -4.28 50.70 -21.16
N VAL A 984 -4.80 51.23 -22.27
CA VAL A 984 -4.58 50.71 -23.64
C VAL A 984 -3.24 51.14 -24.27
N THR A 985 -2.27 51.59 -23.47
CA THR A 985 -1.00 52.16 -23.96
C THR A 985 0.22 51.47 -23.38
N ASN A 986 1.20 51.17 -24.24
CA ASN A 986 2.46 50.52 -23.88
C ASN A 986 3.65 51.28 -24.53
N GLU A 987 4.82 51.24 -23.90
CA GLU A 987 6.06 51.87 -24.36
C GLU A 987 6.54 51.36 -25.74
N LYS A 988 6.16 50.14 -26.12
CA LYS A 988 6.56 49.47 -27.38
C LYS A 988 5.64 49.74 -28.58
N ILE A 989 4.65 50.64 -28.47
CA ILE A 989 3.68 50.88 -29.55
C ILE A 989 4.33 51.56 -30.76
N ASN A 990 4.16 50.97 -31.94
CA ASN A 990 4.57 51.57 -33.20
C ASN A 990 3.54 52.60 -33.70
N LEU A 991 3.78 53.88 -33.38
CA LEU A 991 2.88 55.00 -33.71
C LEU A 991 2.53 55.08 -35.22
N LYS A 992 3.41 54.62 -36.12
CA LYS A 992 3.18 54.67 -37.58
C LYS A 992 2.12 53.67 -38.07
N GLN A 993 1.87 52.61 -37.32
CA GLN A 993 0.93 51.53 -37.69
C GLN A 993 -0.46 51.72 -37.09
N ILE A 994 -0.65 52.70 -36.21
CA ILE A 994 -1.95 52.99 -35.61
C ILE A 994 -2.89 53.52 -36.70
N THR A 995 -4.07 52.92 -36.84
CA THR A 995 -5.11 53.37 -37.78
C THR A 995 -6.15 54.27 -37.12
N ALA A 996 -6.34 54.15 -35.80
CA ALA A 996 -7.23 55.01 -35.00
C ALA A 996 -6.90 56.50 -35.11
N THR A 997 -7.94 57.33 -35.04
CA THR A 997 -7.91 58.80 -35.05
C THR A 997 -8.81 59.36 -33.95
N ASP A 998 -8.68 60.65 -33.63
CA ASP A 998 -9.53 61.29 -32.62
C ASP A 998 -11.02 61.26 -32.98
N GLN A 999 -11.37 61.12 -34.27
CA GLN A 999 -12.76 61.02 -34.73
C GLN A 999 -13.42 59.70 -34.35
N ASN A 1000 -12.64 58.68 -33.96
CA ASN A 1000 -13.16 57.38 -33.57
C ASN A 1000 -13.66 57.33 -32.11
N PHE A 1001 -13.49 58.41 -31.34
CA PHE A 1001 -13.82 58.45 -29.92
C PHE A 1001 -14.60 59.73 -29.59
N ASP A 1002 -15.66 59.62 -28.78
CA ASP A 1002 -16.35 60.80 -28.26
C ASP A 1002 -15.41 61.62 -27.37
N LYS A 1003 -15.60 62.95 -27.36
CA LYS A 1003 -14.80 63.88 -26.54
C LYS A 1003 -14.97 63.64 -25.04
N ASN A 1004 -16.11 63.11 -24.63
CA ASN A 1004 -16.45 62.85 -23.23
C ASN A 1004 -16.31 61.37 -22.85
N ILE A 1005 -15.65 60.55 -23.69
CA ILE A 1005 -15.40 59.14 -23.37
C ILE A 1005 -14.70 59.00 -22.02
N GLN A 1006 -15.13 58.03 -21.22
CA GLN A 1006 -14.61 57.83 -19.87
C GLN A 1006 -13.27 57.06 -19.91
N GLY A 1007 -12.37 57.31 -18.96
CA GLY A 1007 -11.07 56.61 -18.96
C GLY A 1007 -9.93 57.30 -18.21
N ASP A 1008 -8.71 56.81 -18.46
CA ASP A 1008 -7.44 57.30 -17.89
C ASP A 1008 -6.66 58.26 -18.81
N ASN A 1009 -7.30 58.73 -19.88
CA ASN A 1009 -6.72 59.53 -20.96
C ASN A 1009 -5.63 58.83 -21.79
N SER A 1010 -5.46 57.51 -21.68
CA SER A 1010 -4.46 56.76 -22.44
C SER A 1010 -4.67 56.87 -23.97
N ILE A 1011 -5.92 56.99 -24.43
CA ILE A 1011 -6.26 57.22 -25.84
C ILE A 1011 -5.66 58.52 -26.37
N PHE A 1012 -6.08 59.65 -25.79
CA PHE A 1012 -5.69 60.98 -26.26
C PHE A 1012 -4.19 61.21 -26.12
N ARG A 1013 -3.54 60.65 -25.09
CA ARG A 1013 -2.08 60.69 -24.95
C ARG A 1013 -1.37 60.03 -26.14
N THR A 1014 -1.87 58.89 -26.62
CA THR A 1014 -1.25 58.14 -27.72
C THR A 1014 -1.52 58.74 -29.09
N LEU A 1015 -2.76 59.19 -29.33
CA LEU A 1015 -3.11 59.89 -30.57
C LEU A 1015 -2.37 61.24 -30.68
N SER A 1016 -2.18 61.96 -29.56
CA SER A 1016 -1.35 63.17 -29.52
C SER A 1016 0.14 62.89 -29.84
N ARG A 1017 0.68 61.75 -29.38
CA ARG A 1017 2.05 61.31 -29.75
C ARG A 1017 2.15 60.94 -31.23
N LYS A 1018 1.11 60.32 -31.81
CA LYS A 1018 1.03 59.95 -33.23
C LYS A 1018 0.93 61.17 -34.16
N ALA A 1019 0.16 62.18 -33.77
CA ALA A 1019 -0.07 63.38 -34.56
C ALA A 1019 1.18 64.27 -34.74
N GLY A 1020 2.28 63.99 -34.04
CA GLY A 1020 3.52 64.77 -34.11
C GLY A 1020 3.26 66.20 -33.65
N SER A 1021 3.20 66.42 -32.34
CA SER A 1021 2.82 67.69 -31.73
C SER A 1021 3.56 68.90 -32.35
N GLU A 1022 2.84 69.79 -33.04
CA GLU A 1022 3.17 71.21 -32.97
C GLU A 1022 3.16 71.58 -31.49
N ILE A 1023 4.33 71.80 -30.91
CA ILE A 1023 4.43 72.36 -29.57
C ILE A 1023 3.81 73.76 -29.67
N ASP A 1024 2.69 73.99 -28.97
CA ASP A 1024 2.14 75.33 -28.86
C ASP A 1024 3.12 76.19 -28.07
N MET A 1025 3.91 76.95 -28.82
CA MET A 1025 4.97 77.78 -28.28
C MET A 1025 4.41 78.86 -27.34
N ASN A 1026 3.16 79.28 -27.50
CA ASN A 1026 2.55 80.23 -26.57
C ASN A 1026 2.33 79.59 -25.21
N LEU A 1027 1.79 78.37 -25.17
CA LEU A 1027 1.57 77.62 -23.93
C LEU A 1027 2.88 77.28 -23.23
N LEU A 1028 3.91 76.88 -24.00
CA LEU A 1028 5.26 76.63 -23.49
C LEU A 1028 5.85 77.86 -22.80
N PHE A 1029 5.90 78.99 -23.49
CA PHE A 1029 6.51 80.21 -22.95
C PHE A 1029 5.66 80.86 -21.85
N LYS A 1030 4.33 80.71 -21.90
CA LYS A 1030 3.47 81.08 -20.76
C LYS A 1030 3.81 80.25 -19.52
N ALA A 1031 3.98 78.93 -19.64
CA ALA A 1031 4.41 78.08 -18.52
C ALA A 1031 5.80 78.47 -18.00
N TYR A 1032 6.73 78.84 -18.89
CA TYR A 1032 8.07 79.29 -18.52
C TYR A 1032 8.07 80.60 -17.72
N PHE A 1033 7.29 81.60 -18.14
CA PHE A 1033 7.28 82.93 -17.51
C PHE A 1033 6.26 83.11 -16.38
N LYS A 1034 5.23 82.25 -16.29
CA LYS A 1034 4.20 82.32 -15.24
C LYS A 1034 4.76 82.35 -13.81
N PRO A 1035 5.84 81.61 -13.45
CA PRO A 1035 6.42 81.69 -12.11
C PRO A 1035 6.97 83.07 -11.73
N PHE A 1036 7.43 83.85 -12.72
CA PHE A 1036 7.93 85.21 -12.54
C PHE A 1036 6.79 86.21 -12.31
N PHE A 1037 5.55 85.84 -12.61
CA PHE A 1037 4.38 86.69 -12.51
C PHE A 1037 3.61 86.43 -11.20
N LYS A 1038 3.83 87.28 -10.19
CA LYS A 1038 3.16 87.22 -8.88
C LYS A 1038 2.54 88.56 -8.53
N ASN A 1039 1.34 88.53 -7.93
CA ASN A 1039 0.62 89.74 -7.50
C ASN A 1039 0.44 90.82 -8.58
N ARG A 1040 0.21 90.41 -9.85
CA ARG A 1040 0.09 91.29 -11.04
C ARG A 1040 1.35 92.10 -11.37
N THR A 1041 2.51 91.66 -10.89
CA THR A 1041 3.81 92.24 -11.23
C THR A 1041 4.81 91.15 -11.57
N PHE A 1042 5.75 91.46 -12.44
CA PHE A 1042 6.84 90.54 -12.79
C PHE A 1042 8.02 90.79 -11.85
N GLU A 1043 8.49 89.73 -11.20
CA GLU A 1043 9.75 89.74 -10.44
C GLU A 1043 10.92 89.66 -11.42
N ASN A 1044 11.90 90.55 -11.28
CA ASN A 1044 13.06 90.59 -12.18
C ASN A 1044 14.00 89.40 -11.95
N ASP A 1045 14.03 88.85 -10.74
CA ASP A 1045 14.97 87.80 -10.36
C ASP A 1045 14.19 86.57 -9.90
N PHE A 1046 14.41 85.41 -10.54
CA PHE A 1046 13.66 84.20 -10.19
C PHE A 1046 14.53 82.93 -10.25
N PRO A 1047 14.42 81.99 -9.30
CA PRO A 1047 15.22 80.77 -9.33
C PRO A 1047 14.68 79.78 -10.36
N ALA A 1048 15.55 79.30 -11.25
CA ALA A 1048 15.21 78.39 -12.34
C ALA A 1048 14.64 77.05 -11.87
N SER A 1049 14.97 76.62 -10.65
CA SER A 1049 14.48 75.37 -10.05
C SER A 1049 12.96 75.35 -9.84
N TYR A 1050 12.29 76.51 -9.81
CA TYR A 1050 10.84 76.62 -9.65
C TYR A 1050 10.08 76.69 -10.99
N ILE A 1051 10.77 76.62 -12.13
CA ILE A 1051 10.14 76.59 -13.46
C ILE A 1051 9.80 75.13 -13.80
N ASN A 1052 8.52 74.78 -13.70
CA ASN A 1052 8.02 73.48 -14.15
C ASN A 1052 7.47 73.59 -15.58
N LEU A 1053 8.19 73.02 -16.53
CA LEU A 1053 7.72 72.84 -17.89
C LEU A 1053 6.74 71.66 -17.97
N PRO A 1054 5.74 71.69 -18.87
CA PRO A 1054 4.85 70.55 -19.07
C PRO A 1054 5.61 69.26 -19.43
N PRO A 1055 5.19 68.08 -18.93
CA PRO A 1055 5.96 66.83 -19.02
C PRO A 1055 6.15 66.29 -20.45
N HIS A 1056 5.43 66.84 -21.43
CA HIS A 1056 5.53 66.49 -22.85
C HIS A 1056 6.53 67.38 -23.63
N VAL A 1057 7.20 68.32 -22.96
CA VAL A 1057 8.16 69.24 -23.58
C VAL A 1057 9.57 68.61 -23.56
N PRO A 1058 10.22 68.38 -24.71
CA PRO A 1058 11.51 67.67 -24.78
C PRO A 1058 12.73 68.54 -24.43
N PHE A 1059 12.53 69.76 -23.91
CA PHE A 1059 13.60 70.72 -23.64
C PHE A 1059 13.88 70.88 -22.16
N LYS A 1060 15.17 71.01 -21.80
CA LYS A 1060 15.57 71.43 -20.46
C LYS A 1060 15.34 72.93 -20.30
N VAL A 1061 14.93 73.37 -19.11
CA VAL A 1061 14.74 74.80 -18.77
C VAL A 1061 15.94 75.63 -19.20
N GLN A 1062 17.16 75.15 -18.92
CA GLN A 1062 18.43 75.79 -19.29
C GLN A 1062 18.58 76.09 -20.79
N SER A 1063 18.07 75.21 -21.66
CA SER A 1063 18.12 75.38 -23.11
C SER A 1063 17.21 76.54 -23.57
N ILE A 1064 16.01 76.63 -22.98
CA ILE A 1064 15.08 77.74 -23.23
C ILE A 1064 15.65 79.05 -22.65
N THR A 1065 16.21 79.01 -21.43
CA THR A 1065 16.86 80.15 -20.78
C THR A 1065 17.97 80.74 -21.64
N LYS A 1066 18.81 79.89 -22.24
CA LYS A 1066 19.88 80.32 -23.14
C LYS A 1066 19.35 81.04 -24.38
N CYS A 1067 18.32 80.51 -25.04
CA CYS A 1067 17.71 81.19 -26.19
C CYS A 1067 17.08 82.54 -25.83
N LEU A 1068 16.52 82.66 -24.62
CA LEU A 1068 15.99 83.92 -24.09
C LEU A 1068 17.11 84.93 -23.79
N GLN A 1069 18.26 84.46 -23.32
CA GLN A 1069 19.46 85.28 -23.10
C GLN A 1069 20.08 85.74 -24.43
N ASP A 1070 20.19 84.85 -25.42
CA ASP A 1070 20.71 85.16 -26.77
C ASP A 1070 19.85 86.20 -27.51
N ASN A 1071 18.57 86.35 -27.11
CA ASN A 1071 17.64 87.35 -27.65
C ASN A 1071 17.36 88.50 -26.67
N ASP A 1072 18.20 88.69 -25.65
CA ASP A 1072 18.23 89.87 -24.77
C ASP A 1072 17.00 90.01 -23.85
N ILE A 1073 16.20 88.95 -23.69
CA ILE A 1073 15.02 88.94 -22.79
C ILE A 1073 15.43 88.62 -21.34
N ILE A 1074 16.54 87.91 -21.18
CA ILE A 1074 17.19 87.60 -19.90
C ILE A 1074 18.58 88.24 -19.94
N ASP A 1075 18.93 89.02 -18.92
CA ASP A 1075 20.24 89.68 -18.80
C ASP A 1075 21.33 88.68 -18.41
N SER A 1076 21.04 87.78 -17.46
CA SER A 1076 21.98 86.74 -17.02
C SER A 1076 21.31 85.54 -16.35
N PHE A 1077 22.02 84.41 -16.34
CA PHE A 1077 21.69 83.20 -15.60
C PHE A 1077 22.90 82.76 -14.76
N ASN A 1078 22.92 83.10 -13.47
CA ASN A 1078 24.04 82.85 -12.56
C ASN A 1078 23.55 82.15 -11.29
N ASN A 1079 24.28 81.13 -10.82
CA ASN A 1079 23.96 80.37 -9.59
C ASN A 1079 22.49 79.89 -9.48
N GLY A 1080 21.86 79.55 -10.60
CA GLY A 1080 20.47 79.06 -10.62
C GLY A 1080 19.40 80.16 -10.55
N LEU A 1081 19.77 81.44 -10.52
CA LEU A 1081 18.86 82.59 -10.63
C LEU A 1081 18.86 83.18 -12.04
N ILE A 1082 17.66 83.47 -12.55
CA ILE A 1082 17.41 84.09 -13.85
C ILE A 1082 17.05 85.55 -13.62
N HIS A 1083 17.79 86.44 -14.26
CA HIS A 1083 17.56 87.89 -14.23
C HIS A 1083 16.88 88.36 -15.53
N LEU A 1084 15.61 88.76 -15.46
CA LEU A 1084 14.85 89.31 -16.58
C LEU A 1084 15.35 90.71 -16.94
N ASN A 1085 15.47 90.97 -18.24
CA ASN A 1085 15.78 92.31 -18.71
C ASN A 1085 14.57 93.22 -18.47
N SER A 1086 14.77 94.21 -17.60
CA SER A 1086 13.75 95.19 -17.19
C SER A 1086 13.03 95.88 -18.36
N ARG A 1087 13.70 96.00 -19.53
CA ARG A 1087 13.13 96.58 -20.77
C ARG A 1087 11.93 95.79 -21.31
N TYR A 1088 11.85 94.49 -21.08
CA TYR A 1088 10.81 93.62 -21.66
C TYR A 1088 9.72 93.21 -20.66
N VAL A 1089 9.85 93.57 -19.38
CA VAL A 1089 8.92 93.20 -18.31
C VAL A 1089 7.47 93.58 -18.63
N THR A 1090 7.23 94.83 -19.06
CA THR A 1090 5.87 95.28 -19.44
C THR A 1090 5.31 94.55 -20.66
N LYS A 1091 6.17 94.09 -21.58
CA LYS A 1091 5.75 93.31 -22.75
C LYS A 1091 5.48 91.85 -22.39
N LEU A 1092 6.26 91.26 -21.48
CA LEU A 1092 6.02 89.93 -20.92
C LEU A 1092 4.71 89.87 -20.14
N HIS A 1093 4.37 90.93 -19.39
CA HIS A 1093 3.06 91.07 -18.76
C HIS A 1093 1.92 90.97 -19.78
N LYS A 1094 1.98 91.73 -20.87
CA LYS A 1094 0.97 91.67 -21.94
C LYS A 1094 0.95 90.31 -22.66
N PHE A 1095 2.09 89.63 -22.76
CA PHE A 1095 2.13 88.27 -23.31
C PHE A 1095 1.43 87.24 -22.40
N ILE A 1096 1.64 87.28 -21.08
CA ILE A 1096 0.97 86.36 -20.14
C ILE A 1096 -0.54 86.61 -20.13
N ASP A 1097 -0.96 87.87 -19.92
CA ASP A 1097 -2.36 88.23 -19.73
C ASP A 1097 -3.17 88.25 -21.04
N GLU A 1098 -2.63 88.86 -22.10
CA GLU A 1098 -3.35 89.11 -23.35
C GLU A 1098 -2.87 88.22 -24.51
N GLY A 1099 -1.78 87.46 -24.35
CA GLY A 1099 -1.22 86.62 -25.41
C GLY A 1099 -0.46 87.39 -26.51
N LEU A 1100 -0.19 88.68 -26.30
CA LEU A 1100 0.47 89.54 -27.29
C LEU A 1100 1.97 89.25 -27.39
N ILE A 1101 2.38 88.64 -28.51
CA ILE A 1101 3.79 88.29 -28.78
C ILE A 1101 4.55 89.53 -29.30
N PHE A 1102 5.69 89.83 -28.69
CA PHE A 1102 6.60 90.89 -29.16
C PHE A 1102 7.78 90.32 -29.96
N LYS A 1103 8.44 91.20 -30.75
CA LYS A 1103 9.43 90.84 -31.76
C LYS A 1103 10.54 89.91 -31.22
N GLU A 1104 11.11 90.24 -30.07
CA GLU A 1104 12.21 89.48 -29.47
C GLU A 1104 11.72 88.11 -28.98
N LEU A 1105 10.55 88.03 -28.33
CA LEU A 1105 9.96 86.76 -27.90
C LEU A 1105 9.62 85.86 -29.09
N ASN A 1106 9.11 86.43 -30.19
CA ASN A 1106 8.85 85.67 -31.41
C ASN A 1106 10.13 85.08 -32.01
N LYS A 1107 11.24 85.83 -32.00
CA LYS A 1107 12.55 85.31 -32.43
C LYS A 1107 13.02 84.17 -31.54
N THR A 1108 12.85 84.29 -30.23
CA THR A 1108 13.17 83.21 -29.29
C THR A 1108 12.30 81.97 -29.53
N MET A 1109 10.99 82.15 -29.75
CA MET A 1109 10.08 81.05 -30.08
C MET A 1109 10.51 80.34 -31.36
N GLN A 1110 10.91 81.08 -32.40
CA GLN A 1110 11.46 80.50 -33.63
C GLN A 1110 12.79 79.77 -33.41
N ALA A 1111 13.67 80.30 -32.55
CA ALA A 1111 14.95 79.66 -32.23
C ALA A 1111 14.76 78.34 -31.47
N VAL A 1112 13.85 78.29 -30.49
CA VAL A 1112 13.51 77.06 -29.75
C VAL A 1112 12.84 76.04 -30.67
N ARG A 1113 12.00 76.50 -31.62
CA ARG A 1113 11.39 75.63 -32.64
C ARG A 1113 12.43 75.01 -33.59
N LYS A 1114 13.49 75.75 -33.96
CA LYS A 1114 14.60 75.19 -34.75
C LYS A 1114 15.43 74.16 -33.97
N ILE A 1115 15.57 74.32 -32.65
CA ILE A 1115 16.20 73.30 -31.79
C ILE A 1115 15.37 72.00 -31.77
N SER A 1116 14.03 72.11 -31.84
CA SER A 1116 13.14 70.94 -31.90
C SER A 1116 13.31 70.12 -33.17
N GLU A 1117 13.60 70.78 -34.31
CA GLU A 1117 13.79 70.10 -35.60
C GLU A 1117 15.13 69.35 -35.71
N HIS A 1118 16.16 69.73 -34.95
CA HIS A 1118 17.46 69.05 -34.93
C HIS A 1118 17.56 67.90 -33.92
N ALA A 1119 16.77 67.90 -32.83
CA ALA A 1119 16.75 66.81 -31.85
C ALA A 1119 15.97 65.56 -32.30
N VAL A 1120 15.20 65.66 -33.39
CA VAL A 1120 14.40 64.55 -33.96
C VAL A 1120 15.18 63.77 -35.03
N VAL A 1121 16.38 64.24 -35.42
CA VAL A 1121 17.24 63.60 -36.46
C VAL A 1121 18.48 62.91 -35.85
N SER A 1122 18.59 62.84 -34.52
CA SER A 1122 19.66 62.11 -33.81
C SER A 1122 19.15 60.90 -33.06
#